data_AF-A0A2P6U0Y9-F1
#
_entry.id   AF-A0A2P6U0Y9-F1
#
_cell.length_a   1.000
_cell.length_b   1.000
_cell.length_c   1.000
_cell.angle_alpha   90.00
_cell.angle_beta   90.00
_cell.angle_gamma   90.00
#
_symmetry.space_group_name_H-M   'P 1'
#
loop_
_entity.id
_entity.type
_entity.pdbx_description
1 polymer ?
#
loop_
_entity_poly.entity_id
_entity_poly.type
_entity_poly.pdbx_seq_one_letter_code
_entity_poly.pdbx_strand_id
1 'polypeptide(L)'
;MATLSSAAAMRHCSLHTGRPGALPSSTRPPCRLPGAAPHRRRRQAPPPARVASPEAPAAAPPAPAVNQHLVPSGQPACEAFGEPLCGRPEPLGATIDPDTGATNFAVYASNAWGMSLCLFTEADLRAGRVTHEVALHPQDNKTGDVWHVALPRLDSSLLYGYRVFGANEEVHEESEGQRHDPARVVLDPYAKAVFNGRRRFGEMGPELAYGEPGVLGLAATWPQAAAALPQPAGAAEFDWEGDRPLGLPMEDLVIYEMHVRGFTADSSSGVSAPGTFRGIVEKLDYLAGLGVNAIELMPVHEFNELEYYQIIPGTETYRYNFWGYSTVGYFAPMARFSAAAASGSGGTDVLNEFKQMVKECHKRGIEVILDVVFNHTAEGNEMGPTLSFRGLDNRVYYMLAPGGQCYNYSGCGNTFNCNHPVVRQFIVDCLRYWVQEMHVDGFRFDLGSIMTRAPSMWYPSDPIPPAGSYDSDGASGSSATTAAGSVLPSALASHPGSDAEDWGEDGGYAAPKAKGAIVCDAGFMTDGAGVPTGTPLGDPPLIDLISSDPVLKDTKLIAEAWDCDGLNQVGAFPHYGRWSEWNGHFRDTVRQFVKGTDGPWVGNMASVLCGSPHIYVAAPGEQDWWGNNAGRRWKGGRGPTASVNFVTAHDGFTMADLVSYNDKHNEANGENNRDGESHNLSWNCGAEGPTDAPGVNSLRQRQMRNMLTALLVAHGVPMLYMGDEYGHSKGGNNNTYCHDSALNWLDWSKANADDDGLLRFTRHMIGLRKSHKELRRTSWIHDGDVEWHGVTPNTPDWSDASRFLAYSLKKPGGGGLYIAFNTGHVPQVIQLPRWHGRVWQLLSDTSKVAPFDVLVADERLPAEEVAATRAAMDYWKLEHAYAMLPYSTVIFESVPEDSRPRMPEHRKRGRTA
;
A
#
# COMPACT_ATOMS: atom_id res chain seq x y z
N MET A 1 15.07 -25.92 28.39
CA MET A 1 16.07 -27.01 28.35
C MET A 1 15.69 -28.00 27.25
N ALA A 2 16.43 -28.02 26.15
CA ALA A 2 16.71 -29.15 25.26
C ALA A 2 17.51 -28.58 24.09
N THR A 3 18.82 -28.76 24.18
CA THR A 3 19.86 -28.29 23.27
C THR A 3 19.97 -29.18 22.02
N LEU A 4 20.07 -28.60 20.83
CA LEU A 4 20.76 -29.23 19.70
C LEU A 4 21.71 -28.21 19.05
N SER A 5 22.99 -28.43 19.34
CA SER A 5 24.16 -27.79 18.78
C SER A 5 24.56 -28.54 17.51
N SER A 6 24.94 -27.82 16.47
CA SER A 6 25.89 -28.33 15.49
C SER A 6 26.83 -27.22 15.06
N ALA A 7 28.05 -27.28 15.61
CA ALA A 7 29.21 -26.53 15.20
C ALA A 7 29.88 -27.25 14.02
N ALA A 8 30.17 -26.54 12.93
CA ALA A 8 31.08 -27.00 11.90
C ALA A 8 32.27 -26.04 11.83
N ALA A 9 33.42 -26.53 12.29
CA ALA A 9 34.71 -25.87 12.25
C ALA A 9 35.24 -25.82 10.82
N MET A 10 35.54 -24.62 10.29
CA MET A 10 36.45 -24.49 9.15
C MET A 10 37.87 -24.24 9.65
N ARG A 11 38.76 -25.16 9.27
CA ARG A 11 40.20 -25.14 9.57
C ARG A 11 40.91 -24.09 8.74
N HIS A 12 41.81 -23.37 9.40
CA HIS A 12 42.91 -22.66 8.78
C HIS A 12 43.76 -23.56 7.86
N CYS A 13 44.11 -23.04 6.68
CA CYS A 13 45.34 -23.38 5.99
C CYS A 13 45.98 -22.09 5.45
N SER A 14 47.16 -21.77 5.98
CA SER A 14 48.08 -20.74 5.50
C SER A 14 49.26 -21.40 4.78
N LEU A 15 50.00 -20.56 4.02
CA LEU A 15 51.33 -20.73 3.41
C LEU A 15 51.29 -21.23 1.95
N HIS A 16 52.00 -20.69 0.94
CA HIS A 16 53.12 -19.73 0.93
C HIS A 16 53.37 -19.14 -0.48
N THR A 17 53.72 -17.85 -0.50
CA THR A 17 54.72 -17.10 -1.31
C THR A 17 55.20 -17.59 -2.70
N GLY A 18 55.07 -16.71 -3.71
CA GLY A 18 55.84 -16.72 -4.96
C GLY A 18 55.76 -15.38 -5.71
N ARG A 19 56.91 -14.74 -5.95
CA ARG A 19 57.14 -13.35 -6.43
C ARG A 19 57.00 -13.15 -7.96
N PRO A 20 57.04 -11.90 -8.48
CA PRO A 20 56.45 -11.48 -9.77
C PRO A 20 57.43 -11.45 -10.96
N GLY A 21 56.89 -11.47 -12.19
CA GLY A 21 57.64 -11.37 -13.44
C GLY A 21 57.06 -10.36 -14.44
N ALA A 22 57.80 -9.25 -14.59
CA ALA A 22 58.00 -8.29 -15.68
C ALA A 22 57.07 -8.18 -16.92
N LEU A 23 56.82 -6.90 -17.27
CA LEU A 23 56.26 -6.28 -18.49
C LEU A 23 57.09 -6.56 -19.77
N PRO A 24 56.61 -6.14 -20.97
CA PRO A 24 57.05 -4.82 -21.46
C PRO A 24 56.00 -3.95 -22.19
N SER A 25 56.29 -2.66 -22.17
CA SER A 25 55.61 -1.49 -22.75
C SER A 25 56.08 -1.13 -24.17
N SER A 26 55.23 -0.47 -24.99
CA SER A 26 55.56 0.67 -25.89
C SER A 26 54.30 1.14 -26.66
N THR A 27 53.67 2.30 -26.42
CA THR A 27 53.92 3.69 -26.93
C THR A 27 53.72 3.97 -28.45
N ARG A 28 52.53 4.54 -28.80
CA ARG A 28 52.11 5.66 -29.73
C ARG A 28 52.87 5.93 -31.07
N PRO A 29 52.26 6.45 -32.19
CA PRO A 29 51.47 7.72 -32.29
C PRO A 29 50.37 7.83 -33.42
N PRO A 30 49.72 9.00 -33.68
CA PRO A 30 48.61 9.22 -34.64
C PRO A 30 48.95 10.08 -35.90
N CYS A 31 48.03 10.11 -36.91
CA CYS A 31 47.89 10.93 -38.17
C CYS A 31 48.01 10.13 -39.48
N ARG A 32 47.33 10.36 -40.65
CA ARG A 32 46.36 11.35 -41.21
C ARG A 32 45.81 10.80 -42.57
N LEU A 33 44.50 10.91 -42.82
CA LEU A 33 43.68 11.30 -44.04
C LEU A 33 44.13 10.99 -45.50
N PRO A 34 43.21 10.73 -46.48
CA PRO A 34 42.28 11.75 -47.05
C PRO A 34 40.85 11.27 -47.44
N GLY A 35 39.92 12.22 -47.60
CA GLY A 35 38.47 11.97 -47.76
C GLY A 35 37.92 11.91 -49.19
N ALA A 36 36.59 11.72 -49.27
CA ALA A 36 35.76 12.06 -50.43
C ALA A 36 34.26 12.22 -50.03
N ALA A 37 33.55 12.98 -50.87
CA ALA A 37 32.26 13.66 -50.74
C ALA A 37 30.98 12.74 -50.81
N PRO A 38 29.74 13.29 -50.73
CA PRO A 38 28.55 12.64 -50.16
C PRO A 38 27.71 11.81 -51.15
N HIS A 39 27.01 10.80 -50.63
CA HIS A 39 26.08 9.98 -51.41
C HIS A 39 24.75 10.71 -51.71
N ARG A 40 24.49 10.87 -53.01
CA ARG A 40 23.23 11.35 -53.61
C ARG A 40 22.05 10.41 -53.30
N ARG A 41 20.90 10.98 -52.95
CA ARG A 41 19.57 10.35 -53.02
C ARG A 41 19.29 9.88 -54.46
N ARG A 42 19.03 8.59 -54.65
CA ARG A 42 18.43 8.05 -55.89
C ARG A 42 16.91 8.01 -55.74
N ARG A 43 16.21 8.73 -56.61
CA ARG A 43 14.76 8.62 -56.87
C ARG A 43 14.44 7.23 -57.40
N GLN A 44 13.47 6.53 -56.81
CA GLN A 44 12.85 5.35 -57.41
C GLN A 44 11.88 5.77 -58.53
N ALA A 45 11.87 4.98 -59.60
CA ALA A 45 11.04 5.13 -60.79
C ALA A 45 9.63 4.52 -60.59
N PRO A 46 8.61 4.96 -61.34
CA PRO A 46 7.23 4.49 -61.18
C PRO A 46 7.02 3.09 -61.80
N PRO A 47 6.06 2.29 -61.29
CA PRO A 47 5.77 0.95 -61.79
C PRO A 47 4.95 0.99 -63.10
N PRO A 48 4.96 -0.10 -63.90
CA PRO A 48 4.30 -0.15 -65.20
C PRO A 48 2.78 -0.35 -65.10
N ALA A 49 2.08 0.17 -66.11
CA ALA A 49 0.63 0.14 -66.26
C ALA A 49 0.08 -1.30 -66.44
N ARG A 50 -0.99 -1.63 -65.70
CA ARG A 50 -1.81 -2.83 -65.90
C ARG A 50 -2.97 -2.53 -66.84
N VAL A 51 -3.19 -3.44 -67.79
CA VAL A 51 -4.28 -3.45 -68.77
C VAL A 51 -5.61 -3.81 -68.08
N ALA A 52 -6.67 -3.10 -68.46
CA ALA A 52 -8.02 -3.21 -67.91
C ALA A 52 -8.73 -4.53 -68.27
N SER A 53 -9.47 -5.08 -67.31
CA SER A 53 -10.52 -6.10 -67.48
C SER A 53 -11.89 -5.46 -67.21
N PRO A 54 -12.98 -5.95 -67.82
CA PRO A 54 -14.24 -5.20 -67.92
C PRO A 54 -14.96 -5.04 -66.58
N GLU A 55 -15.62 -3.88 -66.43
CA GLU A 55 -16.36 -3.42 -65.26
C GLU A 55 -17.45 -4.41 -64.82
N ALA A 56 -17.40 -4.82 -63.55
CA ALA A 56 -18.53 -5.37 -62.83
C ALA A 56 -19.48 -4.21 -62.42
N PRO A 57 -20.80 -4.42 -62.40
CA PRO A 57 -21.76 -3.35 -62.10
C PRO A 57 -21.51 -2.78 -60.69
N ALA A 58 -21.54 -1.45 -60.59
CA ALA A 58 -21.37 -0.71 -59.36
C ALA A 58 -22.32 -1.24 -58.28
N ALA A 59 -21.76 -1.79 -57.20
CA ALA A 59 -22.52 -2.10 -56.00
C ALA A 59 -23.13 -0.81 -55.46
N ALA A 60 -24.41 -0.87 -55.07
CA ALA A 60 -25.08 0.22 -54.37
C ALA A 60 -24.24 0.66 -53.16
N PRO A 61 -24.23 1.96 -52.79
CA PRO A 61 -23.53 2.40 -51.60
C PRO A 61 -24.01 1.57 -50.39
N PRO A 62 -23.11 1.14 -49.49
CA PRO A 62 -23.53 0.44 -48.29
C PRO A 62 -24.54 1.34 -47.56
N ALA A 63 -25.64 0.74 -47.10
CA ALA A 63 -26.57 1.41 -46.21
C ALA A 63 -25.78 2.04 -45.05
N PRO A 64 -26.15 3.24 -44.56
CA PRO A 64 -25.47 3.83 -43.42
C PRO A 64 -25.43 2.79 -42.29
N ALA A 65 -24.24 2.56 -41.73
CA ALA A 65 -24.07 1.64 -40.62
C ALA A 65 -25.06 2.04 -39.52
N VAL A 66 -26.00 1.17 -39.19
CA VAL A 66 -26.89 1.38 -38.06
C VAL A 66 -25.99 1.42 -36.83
N ASN A 67 -25.95 2.53 -36.12
CA ASN A 67 -25.22 2.65 -34.86
C ASN A 67 -25.90 1.72 -33.84
N GLN A 68 -25.42 0.48 -33.76
CA GLN A 68 -26.07 -0.60 -33.01
C GLN A 68 -26.28 -0.23 -31.53
N HIS A 69 -25.39 0.58 -30.96
CA HIS A 69 -25.51 1.09 -29.58
C HIS A 69 -26.68 2.06 -29.34
N LEU A 70 -27.22 2.69 -30.38
CA LEU A 70 -28.38 3.60 -30.32
C LEU A 70 -29.71 2.90 -30.61
N VAL A 71 -29.67 1.61 -30.94
CA VAL A 71 -30.87 0.83 -31.21
C VAL A 71 -31.57 0.55 -29.89
N PRO A 72 -32.89 0.76 -29.78
CA PRO A 72 -33.66 0.32 -28.62
C PRO A 72 -33.50 -1.18 -28.38
N SER A 73 -33.19 -1.58 -27.14
CA SER A 73 -32.98 -2.99 -26.77
C SER A 73 -34.27 -3.71 -26.33
N GLY A 74 -35.43 -3.06 -26.48
CA GLY A 74 -36.77 -3.68 -26.32
C GLY A 74 -37.38 -3.61 -24.92
N GLN A 75 -36.66 -3.07 -23.92
CA GLN A 75 -37.22 -2.81 -22.59
C GLN A 75 -38.10 -1.54 -22.61
N PRO A 76 -39.15 -1.46 -21.77
CA PRO A 76 -40.03 -0.30 -21.74
C PRO A 76 -39.37 0.92 -21.08
N ALA A 77 -39.71 2.12 -21.55
CA ALA A 77 -39.43 3.36 -20.84
C ALA A 77 -40.30 3.48 -19.57
N CYS A 78 -39.87 4.30 -18.61
CA CYS A 78 -40.68 4.64 -17.43
C CYS A 78 -40.59 6.14 -17.10
N GLU A 79 -41.07 6.54 -15.92
CA GLU A 79 -40.98 7.93 -15.47
C GLU A 79 -39.54 8.38 -15.18
N ALA A 80 -38.65 7.46 -14.82
CA ALA A 80 -37.28 7.75 -14.42
C ALA A 80 -36.24 7.65 -15.56
N PHE A 81 -36.58 7.05 -16.71
CA PHE A 81 -35.70 6.94 -17.87
C PHE A 81 -36.48 6.70 -19.17
N GLY A 82 -35.89 7.11 -20.30
CA GLY A 82 -36.39 6.85 -21.66
C GLY A 82 -36.23 5.40 -22.10
N GLU A 83 -36.58 5.09 -23.36
CA GLU A 83 -36.45 3.72 -23.88
C GLU A 83 -34.98 3.26 -23.83
N PRO A 84 -34.66 2.16 -23.12
CA PRO A 84 -33.30 1.65 -23.04
C PRO A 84 -32.72 1.29 -24.41
N LEU A 85 -31.45 1.62 -24.61
CA LEU A 85 -30.70 1.37 -25.84
C LEU A 85 -29.69 0.26 -25.60
N CYS A 86 -29.23 -0.40 -26.66
CA CYS A 86 -28.22 -1.46 -26.58
C CYS A 86 -26.98 -1.02 -25.79
N GLY A 87 -26.52 0.24 -25.94
CA GLY A 87 -25.35 0.76 -25.23
C GLY A 87 -24.03 0.22 -25.79
N ARG A 88 -22.94 0.40 -25.05
CA ARG A 88 -21.57 0.05 -25.44
C ARG A 88 -20.85 -0.74 -24.35
N PRO A 89 -20.00 -1.73 -24.70
CA PRO A 89 -19.21 -2.49 -23.73
C PRO A 89 -18.06 -1.70 -23.11
N GLU A 90 -17.67 -0.57 -23.69
CA GLU A 90 -16.59 0.27 -23.19
C GLU A 90 -17.01 1.75 -23.12
N PRO A 91 -16.49 2.49 -22.14
CA PRO A 91 -15.66 2.03 -21.02
C PRO A 91 -16.49 1.23 -19.98
N LEU A 92 -15.81 0.38 -19.18
CA LEU A 92 -16.43 -0.31 -18.03
C LEU A 92 -16.89 0.68 -16.96
N GLY A 93 -17.93 0.30 -16.21
CA GLY A 93 -18.64 1.14 -15.25
C GLY A 93 -19.76 1.97 -15.88
N ALA A 94 -20.34 2.88 -15.09
CA ALA A 94 -21.31 3.85 -15.58
C ALA A 94 -20.64 5.12 -16.12
N THR A 95 -20.91 5.48 -17.37
CA THR A 95 -20.38 6.68 -18.04
C THR A 95 -21.44 7.42 -18.83
N ILE A 96 -21.25 8.73 -19.04
CA ILE A 96 -22.14 9.53 -19.88
C ILE A 96 -21.69 9.41 -21.33
N ASP A 97 -22.61 9.00 -22.21
CA ASP A 97 -22.41 9.08 -23.65
C ASP A 97 -22.42 10.55 -24.08
N PRO A 98 -21.34 11.07 -24.67
CA PRO A 98 -21.21 12.50 -24.97
C PRO A 98 -22.13 12.98 -26.09
N ASP A 99 -22.57 12.07 -26.98
CA ASP A 99 -23.38 12.41 -28.14
C ASP A 99 -24.87 12.48 -27.77
N THR A 100 -25.31 11.60 -26.87
CA THR A 100 -26.72 11.43 -26.50
C THR A 100 -27.06 11.98 -25.11
N GLY A 101 -26.07 12.14 -24.24
CA GLY A 101 -26.26 12.42 -22.81
C GLY A 101 -26.88 11.27 -22.02
N ALA A 102 -27.02 10.08 -22.62
CA ALA A 102 -27.50 8.89 -21.93
C ALA A 102 -26.43 8.32 -20.99
N THR A 103 -26.86 7.70 -19.89
CA THR A 103 -25.93 6.97 -19.03
C THR A 103 -25.75 5.56 -19.57
N ASN A 104 -24.54 5.25 -20.04
CA ASN A 104 -24.12 3.91 -20.44
C ASN A 104 -23.61 3.14 -19.22
N PHE A 105 -24.05 1.91 -19.06
CA PHE A 105 -23.61 0.98 -18.04
C PHE A 105 -22.89 -0.19 -18.73
N ALA A 106 -21.71 -0.56 -18.26
CA ALA A 106 -20.98 -1.71 -18.78
C ALA A 106 -20.27 -2.47 -17.65
N VAL A 107 -20.50 -3.79 -17.56
CA VAL A 107 -19.94 -4.64 -16.50
C VAL A 107 -19.48 -5.99 -17.06
N TYR A 108 -18.30 -6.43 -16.64
CA TYR A 108 -17.75 -7.73 -17.01
C TYR A 108 -18.38 -8.84 -16.17
N ALA A 109 -18.91 -9.89 -16.81
CA ALA A 109 -19.33 -11.13 -16.17
C ALA A 109 -19.43 -12.25 -17.23
N SER A 110 -18.36 -13.04 -17.35
CA SER A 110 -18.25 -14.10 -18.38
C SER A 110 -19.15 -15.29 -18.09
N ASN A 111 -19.24 -15.68 -16.81
CA ASN A 111 -20.01 -16.84 -16.37
C ASN A 111 -21.49 -16.56 -16.09
N ALA A 112 -21.93 -15.31 -16.24
CA ALA A 112 -23.34 -14.94 -16.09
C ALA A 112 -24.15 -15.32 -17.35
N TRP A 113 -25.29 -15.98 -17.15
CA TRP A 113 -26.28 -16.30 -18.21
C TRP A 113 -27.38 -15.23 -18.36
N GLY A 114 -27.45 -14.28 -17.43
CA GLY A 114 -28.49 -13.26 -17.36
C GLY A 114 -28.08 -12.15 -16.40
N MET A 115 -28.55 -10.93 -16.67
CA MET A 115 -28.20 -9.73 -15.93
C MET A 115 -29.39 -8.78 -15.87
N SER A 116 -29.61 -8.16 -14.73
CA SER A 116 -30.48 -6.98 -14.60
C SER A 116 -29.71 -5.80 -14.02
N LEU A 117 -29.93 -4.61 -14.57
CA LEU A 117 -29.56 -3.36 -13.93
C LEU A 117 -30.65 -2.99 -12.92
N CYS A 118 -30.28 -2.89 -11.64
CA CYS A 118 -31.17 -2.49 -10.56
C CYS A 118 -30.92 -1.03 -10.20
N LEU A 119 -31.98 -0.22 -10.16
CA LEU A 119 -31.94 1.18 -9.79
C LEU A 119 -32.63 1.42 -8.45
N PHE A 120 -32.13 2.39 -7.69
CA PHE A 120 -32.56 2.68 -6.33
C PHE A 120 -32.75 4.17 -6.11
N THR A 121 -33.87 4.56 -5.51
CA THR A 121 -33.90 5.77 -4.69
C THR A 121 -33.17 5.50 -3.37
N GLU A 122 -32.66 6.54 -2.70
CA GLU A 122 -32.05 6.35 -1.37
C GLU A 122 -33.04 5.75 -0.35
N ALA A 123 -34.33 6.12 -0.46
CA ALA A 123 -35.37 5.60 0.42
C ALA A 123 -35.61 4.10 0.20
N ASP A 124 -35.67 3.64 -1.05
CA ASP A 124 -35.83 2.22 -1.36
C ASP A 124 -34.56 1.42 -1.02
N LEU A 125 -33.37 1.99 -1.26
CA LEU A 125 -32.10 1.37 -0.84
C LEU A 125 -32.08 1.09 0.67
N ARG A 126 -32.44 2.09 1.49
CA ARG A 126 -32.56 1.96 2.95
C ARG A 126 -33.66 1.00 3.38
N ALA A 127 -34.69 0.83 2.57
CA ALA A 127 -35.75 -0.15 2.82
C ALA A 127 -35.41 -1.55 2.27
N GLY A 128 -34.22 -1.74 1.68
CA GLY A 128 -33.80 -3.02 1.09
C GLY A 128 -34.63 -3.41 -0.15
N ARG A 129 -35.07 -2.45 -0.97
CA ARG A 129 -35.91 -2.69 -2.15
C ARG A 129 -35.32 -2.08 -3.41
N VAL A 130 -35.53 -2.73 -4.55
CA VAL A 130 -35.23 -2.17 -5.88
C VAL A 130 -36.35 -1.22 -6.29
N THR A 131 -36.02 -0.04 -6.81
CA THR A 131 -37.00 0.92 -7.37
C THR A 131 -37.41 0.53 -8.79
N HIS A 132 -36.42 0.29 -9.66
CA HIS A 132 -36.64 -0.17 -11.02
C HIS A 132 -35.63 -1.26 -11.38
N GLU A 133 -36.06 -2.24 -12.17
CA GLU A 133 -35.19 -3.30 -12.66
C GLU A 133 -35.29 -3.36 -14.19
N VAL A 134 -34.14 -3.31 -14.86
CA VAL A 134 -34.02 -3.38 -16.32
C VAL A 134 -33.28 -4.66 -16.65
N ALA A 135 -34.00 -5.67 -17.14
CA ALA A 135 -33.39 -6.92 -17.60
C ALA A 135 -32.63 -6.71 -18.91
N LEU A 136 -31.37 -7.11 -18.97
CA LEU A 136 -30.52 -6.97 -20.16
C LEU A 136 -30.74 -8.16 -21.09
N HIS A 137 -30.99 -7.88 -22.37
CA HIS A 137 -31.17 -8.93 -23.36
C HIS A 137 -29.81 -9.52 -23.78
N PRO A 138 -29.53 -10.82 -23.60
CA PRO A 138 -28.20 -11.38 -23.83
C PRO A 138 -27.67 -11.27 -25.27
N GLN A 139 -28.54 -11.01 -26.26
CA GLN A 139 -28.13 -10.82 -27.66
C GLN A 139 -27.86 -9.35 -28.03
N ASP A 140 -28.53 -8.40 -27.35
CA ASP A 140 -28.46 -6.97 -27.69
C ASP A 140 -27.66 -6.15 -26.66
N ASN A 141 -27.66 -6.58 -25.41
CA ASN A 141 -27.04 -5.93 -24.26
C ASN A 141 -25.83 -6.72 -23.73
N LYS A 142 -25.15 -7.49 -24.59
CA LYS A 142 -23.89 -8.19 -24.26
C LYS A 142 -22.98 -8.25 -25.49
N THR A 143 -21.73 -7.85 -25.33
CA THR A 143 -20.68 -7.99 -26.36
C THR A 143 -19.50 -8.75 -25.74
N GLY A 144 -19.23 -9.96 -26.24
CA GLY A 144 -18.29 -10.86 -25.59
C GLY A 144 -18.76 -11.18 -24.16
N ASP A 145 -17.93 -10.88 -23.17
CA ASP A 145 -18.20 -11.12 -21.74
C ASP A 145 -18.66 -9.86 -20.99
N VAL A 146 -18.89 -8.76 -21.71
CA VAL A 146 -19.32 -7.49 -21.13
C VAL A 146 -20.80 -7.25 -21.38
N TRP A 147 -21.55 -7.13 -20.30
CA TRP A 147 -22.96 -6.75 -20.30
C TRP A 147 -23.08 -5.24 -20.34
N HIS A 148 -23.96 -4.69 -21.17
CA HIS A 148 -24.10 -3.26 -21.32
C HIS A 148 -25.52 -2.79 -21.71
N VAL A 149 -25.90 -1.61 -21.24
CA VAL A 149 -27.17 -0.94 -21.60
C VAL A 149 -27.00 0.56 -21.45
N ALA A 150 -27.65 1.36 -22.29
CA ALA A 150 -27.69 2.81 -22.12
C ALA A 150 -29.10 3.30 -21.79
N LEU A 151 -29.22 4.15 -20.78
CA LEU A 151 -30.49 4.73 -20.32
C LEU A 151 -30.53 6.24 -20.64
N PRO A 152 -31.31 6.67 -21.65
CA PRO A 152 -31.53 8.08 -21.92
C PRO A 152 -32.38 8.73 -20.83
N ARG A 153 -32.14 10.02 -20.53
CA ARG A 153 -32.95 10.82 -19.57
C ARG A 153 -33.11 10.15 -18.20
N LEU A 154 -32.06 9.47 -17.74
CA LEU A 154 -32.05 8.83 -16.42
C LEU A 154 -32.11 9.89 -15.31
N ASP A 155 -33.00 9.69 -14.33
CA ASP A 155 -33.06 10.50 -13.12
C ASP A 155 -31.73 10.42 -12.35
N SER A 156 -31.03 11.55 -12.24
CA SER A 156 -29.72 11.66 -11.61
C SER A 156 -29.73 11.45 -10.10
N SER A 157 -30.90 11.38 -9.46
CA SER A 157 -31.04 11.07 -8.03
C SER A 157 -30.98 9.57 -7.73
N LEU A 158 -31.07 8.72 -8.76
CA LEU A 158 -31.00 7.28 -8.61
C LEU A 158 -29.57 6.79 -8.38
N LEU A 159 -29.47 5.63 -7.76
CA LEU A 159 -28.27 4.83 -7.58
C LEU A 159 -28.45 3.51 -8.35
N TYR A 160 -27.38 2.75 -8.56
CA TYR A 160 -27.48 1.50 -9.32
C TYR A 160 -26.64 0.34 -8.75
N GLY A 161 -27.01 -0.87 -9.15
CA GLY A 161 -26.25 -2.10 -8.95
C GLY A 161 -26.74 -3.17 -9.94
N TYR A 162 -26.23 -4.39 -9.83
CA TYR A 162 -26.58 -5.46 -10.76
C TYR A 162 -27.16 -6.68 -10.05
N ARG A 163 -28.22 -7.26 -10.60
CA ARG A 163 -28.66 -8.61 -10.24
C ARG A 163 -28.09 -9.57 -11.27
N VAL A 164 -27.27 -10.50 -10.80
CA VAL A 164 -26.54 -11.43 -11.68
C VAL A 164 -27.17 -12.80 -11.56
N PHE A 165 -27.50 -13.39 -12.70
CA PHE A 165 -27.97 -14.76 -12.76
C PHE A 165 -26.81 -15.63 -13.27
N GLY A 166 -26.62 -16.80 -12.67
CA GLY A 166 -25.69 -17.81 -13.17
C GLY A 166 -25.70 -19.08 -12.32
N ALA A 167 -24.74 -19.96 -12.58
CA ALA A 167 -24.54 -21.17 -11.79
C ALA A 167 -24.06 -20.85 -10.36
N ASN A 168 -24.32 -21.79 -9.46
CA ASN A 168 -23.90 -21.71 -8.07
C ASN A 168 -23.49 -23.12 -7.63
N GLU A 169 -22.27 -23.26 -7.11
CA GLU A 169 -21.67 -24.55 -6.75
C GLU A 169 -22.44 -25.33 -5.69
N GLU A 170 -23.23 -24.64 -4.85
CA GLU A 170 -24.06 -25.27 -3.82
C GLU A 170 -25.34 -25.86 -4.38
N VAL A 171 -25.75 -25.45 -5.59
CA VAL A 171 -27.03 -25.79 -6.22
C VAL A 171 -26.85 -26.61 -7.50
N HIS A 172 -25.81 -26.32 -8.28
CA HIS A 172 -25.60 -26.89 -9.61
C HIS A 172 -24.37 -27.80 -9.61
N GLU A 173 -24.56 -29.06 -10.00
CA GLU A 173 -23.44 -29.98 -10.23
C GLU A 173 -22.48 -29.44 -11.30
N GLU A 174 -21.19 -29.72 -11.15
CA GLU A 174 -20.15 -29.32 -12.11
C GLU A 174 -19.90 -27.81 -12.26
N SER A 175 -20.22 -27.04 -11.21
CA SER A 175 -20.04 -25.59 -11.19
C SER A 175 -19.09 -25.07 -10.10
N GLU A 176 -18.12 -25.88 -9.65
CA GLU A 176 -17.17 -25.53 -8.59
C GLU A 176 -16.50 -24.17 -8.84
N GLY A 177 -16.45 -23.31 -7.83
CA GLY A 177 -16.01 -21.93 -7.91
C GLY A 177 -17.05 -20.93 -8.43
N GLN A 178 -18.22 -21.35 -8.94
CA GLN A 178 -19.30 -20.43 -9.32
C GLN A 178 -20.18 -20.11 -8.11
N ARG A 179 -20.48 -18.82 -7.90
CA ARG A 179 -21.21 -18.36 -6.70
C ARG A 179 -22.21 -17.25 -6.99
N HIS A 180 -22.88 -17.31 -8.15
CA HIS A 180 -23.95 -16.36 -8.47
C HIS A 180 -25.14 -16.56 -7.51
N ASP A 181 -25.68 -15.46 -7.00
CA ASP A 181 -26.87 -15.47 -6.14
C ASP A 181 -27.81 -14.34 -6.60
N PRO A 182 -28.84 -14.65 -7.41
CA PRO A 182 -29.78 -13.65 -7.90
C PRO A 182 -30.67 -13.07 -6.81
N ALA A 183 -30.64 -13.56 -5.57
CA ALA A 183 -31.29 -12.90 -4.44
C ALA A 183 -30.54 -11.63 -4.01
N ARG A 184 -29.26 -11.47 -4.42
CA ARG A 184 -28.44 -10.29 -4.13
C ARG A 184 -28.45 -9.30 -5.28
N VAL A 185 -28.18 -8.04 -4.95
CA VAL A 185 -27.76 -7.01 -5.91
C VAL A 185 -26.33 -6.64 -5.57
N VAL A 186 -25.44 -6.81 -6.55
CA VAL A 186 -24.01 -6.59 -6.40
C VAL A 186 -23.60 -5.21 -6.90
N LEU A 187 -22.53 -4.69 -6.29
CA LEU A 187 -21.94 -3.40 -6.63
C LEU A 187 -21.10 -3.50 -7.91
N ASP A 188 -21.16 -2.45 -8.74
CA ASP A 188 -20.25 -2.27 -9.87
C ASP A 188 -18.79 -2.13 -9.38
N PRO A 189 -17.83 -2.95 -9.84
CA PRO A 189 -16.43 -2.82 -9.46
C PRO A 189 -15.82 -1.45 -9.83
N TYR A 190 -16.35 -0.79 -10.86
CA TYR A 190 -15.91 0.51 -11.35
C TYR A 190 -16.71 1.69 -10.74
N ALA A 191 -17.52 1.45 -9.71
CA ALA A 191 -18.29 2.48 -9.01
C ALA A 191 -17.38 3.60 -8.47
N LYS A 192 -17.63 4.84 -8.88
CA LYS A 192 -16.84 6.00 -8.46
C LYS A 192 -17.23 6.53 -7.08
N ALA A 193 -18.43 6.22 -6.62
CA ALA A 193 -18.89 6.50 -5.26
C ALA A 193 -19.90 5.43 -4.85
N VAL A 194 -19.88 5.06 -3.56
CA VAL A 194 -20.72 3.99 -3.01
C VAL A 194 -21.60 4.55 -1.91
N PHE A 195 -22.85 4.10 -1.90
CA PHE A 195 -23.84 4.39 -0.87
C PHE A 195 -24.41 3.09 -0.33
N ASN A 196 -24.57 2.98 0.98
CA ASN A 196 -25.12 1.77 1.62
C ASN A 196 -26.16 2.12 2.70
N GLY A 197 -26.74 3.31 2.61
CA GLY A 197 -27.67 3.84 3.61
C GLY A 197 -27.00 4.42 4.86
N ARG A 198 -25.73 4.10 5.13
CA ARG A 198 -24.92 4.63 6.24
C ARG A 198 -24.10 5.82 5.77
N ARG A 199 -24.16 6.92 6.50
CA ARG A 199 -23.55 8.21 6.12
C ARG A 199 -22.45 8.65 7.07
N ARG A 200 -22.37 8.05 8.26
CA ARG A 200 -21.35 8.36 9.28
C ARG A 200 -20.57 7.12 9.68
N PHE A 201 -19.31 7.31 10.04
CA PHE A 201 -18.47 6.25 10.58
C PHE A 201 -19.12 5.69 11.86
N GLY A 202 -19.30 4.37 11.90
CA GLY A 202 -19.90 3.66 13.03
C GLY A 202 -21.43 3.70 13.08
N GLU A 203 -22.10 4.35 12.11
CA GLU A 203 -23.56 4.33 11.99
C GLU A 203 -24.02 2.95 11.55
N MET A 204 -24.81 2.27 12.39
CA MET A 204 -25.42 0.99 12.04
C MET A 204 -26.43 1.16 10.88
N GLY A 205 -26.51 0.17 10.00
CA GLY A 205 -27.54 0.13 8.96
C GLY A 205 -28.96 -0.03 9.52
N PRO A 206 -29.97 0.10 8.65
CA PRO A 206 -31.37 -0.03 9.05
C PRO A 206 -31.68 -1.43 9.58
N GLU A 207 -32.56 -1.51 10.58
CA GLU A 207 -33.15 -2.77 11.03
C GLU A 207 -34.22 -3.22 10.02
N LEU A 208 -33.92 -4.28 9.27
CA LEU A 208 -34.81 -4.89 8.29
C LEU A 208 -34.96 -6.39 8.58
N ALA A 209 -35.96 -7.02 7.98
CA ALA A 209 -36.12 -8.48 8.01
C ALA A 209 -35.16 -9.15 7.00
N TYR A 210 -33.85 -8.99 7.23
CA TYR A 210 -32.81 -9.55 6.36
C TYR A 210 -32.97 -11.08 6.23
N GLY A 211 -32.80 -11.59 5.00
CA GLY A 211 -32.98 -13.00 4.68
C GLY A 211 -34.41 -13.38 4.25
N GLU A 212 -35.42 -12.52 4.51
CA GLU A 212 -36.76 -12.71 3.97
C GLU A 212 -36.80 -12.42 2.45
N PRO A 213 -37.61 -13.15 1.66
CA PRO A 213 -37.73 -12.93 0.23
C PRO A 213 -38.08 -11.47 -0.12
N GLY A 214 -37.28 -10.87 -1.01
CA GLY A 214 -37.48 -9.50 -1.48
C GLY A 214 -36.86 -8.40 -0.62
N VAL A 215 -36.23 -8.74 0.52
CA VAL A 215 -35.46 -7.79 1.34
C VAL A 215 -33.96 -7.92 1.01
N LEU A 216 -33.39 -6.84 0.50
CA LEU A 216 -31.97 -6.76 0.14
C LEU A 216 -31.06 -6.40 1.33
N GLY A 217 -29.79 -6.75 1.22
CA GLY A 217 -28.79 -6.68 2.30
C GLY A 217 -28.64 -8.00 3.06
N LEU A 218 -27.61 -8.06 3.91
CA LEU A 218 -27.26 -9.27 4.68
C LEU A 218 -27.54 -9.12 6.17
N ALA A 219 -27.24 -7.95 6.72
CA ALA A 219 -27.44 -7.60 8.12
C ALA A 219 -27.39 -6.07 8.27
N ALA A 220 -27.67 -5.56 9.47
CA ALA A 220 -27.52 -4.13 9.74
C ALA A 220 -26.05 -3.64 9.59
N THR A 221 -25.06 -4.54 9.77
CA THR A 221 -23.64 -4.25 9.49
C THR A 221 -23.28 -4.33 8.01
N TRP A 222 -24.11 -5.00 7.19
CA TRP A 222 -23.97 -5.17 5.75
C TRP A 222 -25.29 -4.88 5.02
N PRO A 223 -25.79 -3.63 5.10
CA PRO A 223 -26.99 -3.23 4.38
C PRO A 223 -26.72 -3.20 2.86
N GLN A 224 -27.78 -3.16 2.05
CA GLN A 224 -27.62 -3.08 0.59
C GLN A 224 -26.81 -1.84 0.20
N ALA A 225 -25.78 -2.05 -0.63
CA ALA A 225 -24.98 -1.00 -1.23
C ALA A 225 -25.38 -0.75 -2.70
N ALA A 226 -25.15 0.46 -3.19
CA ALA A 226 -25.37 0.86 -4.58
C ALA A 226 -24.34 1.92 -4.99
N ALA A 227 -24.05 1.98 -6.29
CA ALA A 227 -23.15 2.92 -6.90
C ALA A 227 -23.88 4.23 -7.27
N ALA A 228 -23.17 5.35 -7.15
CA ALA A 228 -23.65 6.64 -7.63
C ALA A 228 -23.57 6.72 -9.17
N LEU A 229 -24.52 7.42 -9.78
CA LEU A 229 -24.45 7.73 -11.22
C LEU A 229 -23.34 8.76 -11.51
N PRO A 230 -22.75 8.73 -12.73
CA PRO A 230 -21.84 9.78 -13.17
C PRO A 230 -22.55 11.14 -13.26
N GLN A 231 -21.79 12.23 -13.17
CA GLN A 231 -22.35 13.57 -13.35
C GLN A 231 -22.96 13.73 -14.76
N PRO A 232 -24.15 14.35 -14.89
CA PRO A 232 -24.78 14.54 -16.20
C PRO A 232 -23.94 15.45 -17.10
N ALA A 233 -24.12 15.31 -18.41
CA ALA A 233 -23.45 16.17 -19.40
C ALA A 233 -23.70 17.66 -19.11
N GLY A 234 -22.62 18.45 -19.04
CA GLY A 234 -22.68 19.90 -18.77
C GLY A 234 -22.71 20.28 -17.29
N ALA A 235 -22.64 19.31 -16.36
CA ALA A 235 -22.35 19.60 -14.96
C ALA A 235 -20.96 20.26 -14.82
N ALA A 236 -20.80 21.11 -13.80
CA ALA A 236 -19.52 21.75 -13.54
C ALA A 236 -18.50 20.73 -13.04
N GLU A 237 -17.42 20.54 -13.79
CA GLU A 237 -16.27 19.74 -13.36
C GLU A 237 -15.59 20.38 -12.14
N PHE A 238 -14.83 19.57 -11.39
CA PHE A 238 -14.04 20.05 -10.27
C PHE A 238 -12.96 21.03 -10.75
N ASP A 239 -12.93 22.24 -10.20
CA ASP A 239 -11.90 23.23 -10.52
C ASP A 239 -10.61 22.93 -9.72
N TRP A 240 -9.64 22.35 -10.42
CA TRP A 240 -8.30 22.09 -9.89
C TRP A 240 -7.46 23.36 -9.72
N GLU A 241 -7.89 24.52 -10.21
CA GLU A 241 -7.13 25.79 -10.12
C GLU A 241 -5.72 25.67 -10.73
N GLY A 242 -5.55 24.81 -11.74
CA GLY A 242 -4.27 24.54 -12.40
C GLY A 242 -3.36 23.55 -11.67
N ASP A 243 -3.86 22.92 -10.60
CA ASP A 243 -3.16 21.86 -9.86
C ASP A 243 -2.73 20.69 -10.76
N ARG A 244 -1.59 20.08 -10.41
CA ARG A 244 -1.03 18.87 -11.01
C ARG A 244 -0.24 18.11 -9.94
N PRO A 245 -0.11 16.78 -10.06
CA PRO A 245 0.84 16.00 -9.26
C PRO A 245 2.22 16.65 -9.22
N LEU A 246 2.85 16.70 -8.04
CA LEU A 246 4.01 17.54 -7.78
C LEU A 246 5.29 17.02 -8.42
N GLY A 247 5.42 15.69 -8.56
CA GLY A 247 6.58 15.04 -9.18
C GLY A 247 7.89 15.31 -8.43
N LEU A 248 7.84 15.39 -7.09
CA LEU A 248 9.03 15.56 -6.26
C LEU A 248 9.98 14.35 -6.44
N PRO A 249 11.30 14.57 -6.45
CA PRO A 249 12.27 13.47 -6.49
C PRO A 249 12.11 12.54 -5.27
N MET A 250 12.19 11.23 -5.50
CA MET A 250 12.00 10.21 -4.45
C MET A 250 13.00 10.38 -3.29
N GLU A 251 14.25 10.72 -3.60
CA GLU A 251 15.31 10.99 -2.61
C GLU A 251 15.05 12.21 -1.70
N ASP A 252 14.13 13.09 -2.10
CA ASP A 252 13.79 14.32 -1.38
C ASP A 252 12.58 14.16 -0.46
N LEU A 253 11.91 13.00 -0.53
CA LEU A 253 10.74 12.73 0.29
C LEU A 253 11.09 12.48 1.76
N VAL A 254 10.18 12.95 2.61
CA VAL A 254 9.98 12.53 4.00
C VAL A 254 8.50 12.21 4.10
N ILE A 255 8.19 10.92 4.14
CA ILE A 255 6.83 10.38 4.10
C ILE A 255 6.24 10.41 5.52
N TYR A 256 4.97 10.78 5.64
CA TYR A 256 4.20 10.72 6.88
C TYR A 256 3.02 9.78 6.70
N GLU A 257 3.11 8.58 7.24
CA GLU A 257 2.03 7.58 7.23
C GLU A 257 0.96 8.00 8.24
N MET A 258 -0.29 8.12 7.77
CA MET A 258 -1.38 8.61 8.61
C MET A 258 -2.75 8.05 8.24
N HIS A 259 -3.65 8.06 9.21
CA HIS A 259 -5.03 7.64 9.05
C HIS A 259 -5.96 8.86 8.92
N VAL A 260 -6.84 8.90 7.91
CA VAL A 260 -7.75 10.04 7.68
C VAL A 260 -8.59 10.37 8.91
N ARG A 261 -9.29 9.36 9.45
CA ARG A 261 -10.05 9.51 10.69
C ARG A 261 -9.16 9.86 11.90
N GLY A 262 -8.15 9.04 12.19
CA GLY A 262 -7.28 9.21 13.35
C GLY A 262 -6.59 10.56 13.42
N PHE A 263 -6.25 11.19 12.29
CA PHE A 263 -5.56 12.47 12.29
C PHE A 263 -6.35 13.60 12.95
N THR A 264 -7.70 13.59 12.87
CA THR A 264 -8.52 14.69 13.41
C THR A 264 -9.76 14.24 14.19
N ALA A 265 -9.94 12.95 14.46
CA ALA A 265 -11.08 12.46 15.24
C ALA A 265 -11.05 12.93 16.70
N ASP A 266 -9.87 13.10 17.29
CA ASP A 266 -9.78 13.58 18.67
C ASP A 266 -10.32 15.01 18.80
N SER A 267 -11.01 15.27 19.91
CA SER A 267 -11.61 16.57 20.21
C SER A 267 -10.59 17.72 20.28
N SER A 268 -9.34 17.44 20.66
CA SER A 268 -8.26 18.42 20.72
C SER A 268 -7.82 18.92 19.34
N SER A 269 -8.22 18.26 18.26
CA SER A 269 -7.99 18.75 16.90
C SER A 269 -8.66 20.12 16.68
N GLY A 270 -9.84 20.36 17.26
CA GLY A 270 -10.57 21.61 17.11
C GLY A 270 -11.03 21.93 15.69
N VAL A 271 -11.06 20.95 14.79
CA VAL A 271 -11.49 21.14 13.39
C VAL A 271 -13.01 21.14 13.26
N SER A 272 -13.52 21.69 12.15
CA SER A 272 -14.96 21.74 11.89
C SER A 272 -15.58 20.38 11.50
N ALA A 273 -14.78 19.46 10.97
CA ALA A 273 -15.20 18.12 10.56
C ALA A 273 -14.21 17.04 11.02
N PRO A 274 -14.28 16.62 12.30
CA PRO A 274 -13.37 15.64 12.88
C PRO A 274 -13.37 14.32 12.10
N GLY A 275 -12.18 13.83 11.78
CA GLY A 275 -11.95 12.52 11.15
C GLY A 275 -12.39 12.41 9.70
N THR A 276 -12.31 13.52 8.95
CA THR A 276 -12.72 13.59 7.53
C THR A 276 -11.62 14.15 6.63
N PHE A 277 -11.77 14.02 5.32
CA PHE A 277 -10.89 14.68 4.34
C PHE A 277 -10.85 16.20 4.54
N ARG A 278 -12.00 16.84 4.82
CA ARG A 278 -12.04 18.27 5.16
C ARG A 278 -11.30 18.59 6.46
N GLY A 279 -11.39 17.71 7.46
CA GLY A 279 -10.64 17.86 8.72
C GLY A 279 -9.13 17.87 8.51
N ILE A 280 -8.61 17.04 7.60
CA ILE A 280 -7.18 17.05 7.24
C ILE A 280 -6.76 18.43 6.72
N VAL A 281 -7.54 19.03 5.82
CA VAL A 281 -7.23 20.33 5.20
C VAL A 281 -6.98 21.42 6.25
N GLU A 282 -7.78 21.45 7.33
CA GLU A 282 -7.63 22.40 8.44
C GLU A 282 -6.33 22.22 9.26
N LYS A 283 -5.63 21.10 9.07
CA LYS A 283 -4.41 20.73 9.79
C LYS A 283 -3.18 20.53 8.90
N LEU A 284 -3.27 20.74 7.59
CA LEU A 284 -2.11 20.56 6.70
C LEU A 284 -0.93 21.51 7.03
N ASP A 285 -1.19 22.67 7.64
CA ASP A 285 -0.13 23.59 8.07
C ASP A 285 0.75 22.99 9.18
N TYR A 286 0.22 22.07 9.99
CA TYR A 286 1.01 21.30 10.96
C TYR A 286 2.04 20.41 10.25
N LEU A 287 1.62 19.67 9.22
CA LEU A 287 2.48 18.78 8.45
C LEU A 287 3.55 19.57 7.68
N ALA A 288 3.14 20.66 7.02
CA ALA A 288 4.07 21.57 6.35
C ALA A 288 5.09 22.16 7.36
N GLY A 289 4.64 22.55 8.55
CA GLY A 289 5.47 23.07 9.64
C GLY A 289 6.38 22.03 10.29
N LEU A 290 5.98 20.75 10.34
CA LEU A 290 6.83 19.62 10.71
C LEU A 290 7.94 19.40 9.67
N GLY A 291 7.67 19.77 8.42
CA GLY A 291 8.60 19.68 7.31
C GLY A 291 8.46 18.41 6.50
N VAL A 292 7.34 17.67 6.61
CA VAL A 292 7.05 16.55 5.72
C VAL A 292 6.61 17.06 4.34
N ASN A 293 6.79 16.28 3.29
CA ASN A 293 6.43 16.65 1.91
C ASN A 293 5.76 15.52 1.13
N ALA A 294 5.40 14.43 1.80
CA ALA A 294 4.50 13.41 1.29
C ALA A 294 3.69 12.85 2.46
N ILE A 295 2.39 12.64 2.26
CA ILE A 295 1.54 11.86 3.17
C ILE A 295 1.27 10.51 2.51
N GLU A 296 1.35 9.44 3.30
CA GLU A 296 0.90 8.11 2.92
C GLU A 296 -0.40 7.85 3.70
N LEU A 297 -1.52 7.89 3.00
CA LEU A 297 -2.83 7.67 3.60
C LEU A 297 -3.08 6.16 3.69
N MET A 298 -3.33 5.67 4.90
CA MET A 298 -3.94 4.35 5.14
C MET A 298 -5.22 4.18 4.28
N PRO A 299 -5.70 2.95 4.02
CA PRO A 299 -6.70 2.68 2.99
C PRO A 299 -7.87 3.69 2.93
N VAL A 300 -7.96 4.38 1.79
CA VAL A 300 -9.02 5.37 1.51
C VAL A 300 -10.07 4.88 0.53
N HIS A 301 -9.89 3.69 -0.07
CA HIS A 301 -10.93 3.04 -0.85
C HIS A 301 -12.12 2.70 0.06
N GLU A 302 -13.34 2.61 -0.48
CA GLU A 302 -14.52 2.25 0.30
C GLU A 302 -14.31 0.88 0.97
N PHE A 303 -14.43 0.84 2.30
CA PHE A 303 -14.36 -0.36 3.14
C PHE A 303 -15.45 -0.32 4.20
N ASN A 304 -15.79 -1.44 4.84
CA ASN A 304 -16.80 -1.46 5.90
C ASN A 304 -16.19 -1.51 7.31
N GLU A 305 -16.28 -0.41 8.04
CA GLU A 305 -15.81 -0.30 9.42
C GLU A 305 -16.59 -1.17 10.41
N LEU A 306 -17.76 -1.69 10.01
CA LEU A 306 -18.63 -2.52 10.86
C LEU A 306 -18.52 -4.02 10.55
N GLU A 307 -17.62 -4.45 9.67
CA GLU A 307 -17.62 -5.83 9.15
C GLU A 307 -17.47 -6.92 10.23
N TYR A 308 -16.76 -6.63 11.32
CA TYR A 308 -16.64 -7.47 12.51
C TYR A 308 -17.06 -6.71 13.78
N TYR A 309 -18.07 -5.86 13.66
CA TYR A 309 -18.62 -5.08 14.76
C TYR A 309 -19.15 -5.98 15.88
N GLN A 310 -18.43 -6.02 16.99
CA GLN A 310 -18.76 -6.83 18.15
C GLN A 310 -18.19 -6.19 19.41
N ILE A 311 -18.85 -6.42 20.55
CA ILE A 311 -18.33 -6.02 21.86
C ILE A 311 -17.00 -6.74 22.09
N ILE A 312 -15.96 -6.00 22.49
CA ILE A 312 -14.69 -6.59 22.89
C ILE A 312 -14.92 -7.33 24.22
N PRO A 313 -14.65 -8.66 24.31
CA PRO A 313 -14.88 -9.43 25.52
C PRO A 313 -14.26 -8.77 26.76
N GLY A 314 -15.07 -8.55 27.80
CA GLY A 314 -14.63 -7.94 29.06
C GLY A 314 -14.59 -6.41 29.07
N THR A 315 -15.10 -5.73 28.03
CA THR A 315 -15.18 -4.26 27.96
C THR A 315 -16.57 -3.79 27.54
N GLU A 316 -16.78 -2.46 27.52
CA GLU A 316 -17.98 -1.81 26.96
C GLU A 316 -17.73 -1.22 25.56
N THR A 317 -16.55 -1.47 24.97
CA THR A 317 -16.16 -0.94 23.66
C THR A 317 -16.40 -1.96 22.56
N TYR A 318 -16.57 -1.46 21.33
CA TYR A 318 -16.81 -2.28 20.15
C TYR A 318 -15.58 -2.32 19.26
N ARG A 319 -15.37 -3.46 18.60
CA ARG A 319 -14.40 -3.61 17.51
C ARG A 319 -14.96 -2.95 16.26
N TYR A 320 -14.08 -2.29 15.52
CA TYR A 320 -14.36 -1.76 14.18
C TYR A 320 -13.27 -2.24 13.23
N ASN A 321 -13.52 -2.31 11.92
CA ASN A 321 -12.41 -2.14 11.00
C ASN A 321 -12.03 -0.67 10.96
N PHE A 322 -11.07 -0.29 11.80
CA PHE A 322 -10.62 1.08 11.86
C PHE A 322 -9.69 1.39 10.70
N TRP A 323 -8.65 0.56 10.47
CA TRP A 323 -7.61 0.81 9.48
C TRP A 323 -8.09 0.74 8.02
N GLY A 324 -9.04 -0.15 7.72
CA GLY A 324 -9.64 -0.24 6.39
C GLY A 324 -8.98 -1.20 5.40
N TYR A 325 -8.06 -2.08 5.83
CA TYR A 325 -7.47 -3.14 5.00
C TYR A 325 -8.46 -4.28 4.71
N SER A 326 -9.60 -3.94 4.11
CA SER A 326 -10.68 -4.85 3.70
C SER A 326 -11.56 -4.10 2.69
N THR A 327 -11.08 -3.98 1.44
CA THR A 327 -11.69 -3.08 0.44
C THR A 327 -13.00 -3.65 -0.13
N VAL A 328 -14.02 -2.80 -0.24
CA VAL A 328 -15.32 -3.05 -0.89
C VAL A 328 -15.36 -2.40 -2.29
N GLY A 329 -14.92 -1.15 -2.43
CA GLY A 329 -15.01 -0.38 -3.68
C GLY A 329 -13.71 0.36 -4.01
N TYR A 330 -12.95 -0.15 -4.99
CA TYR A 330 -11.60 0.33 -5.30
C TYR A 330 -11.53 1.69 -5.99
N PHE A 331 -12.59 2.08 -6.73
CA PHE A 331 -12.66 3.37 -7.41
C PHE A 331 -13.38 4.45 -6.59
N ALA A 332 -13.90 4.08 -5.42
CA ALA A 332 -14.67 4.96 -4.57
C ALA A 332 -13.85 5.37 -3.35
N PRO A 333 -13.69 6.67 -3.05
CA PRO A 333 -13.22 7.10 -1.74
C PRO A 333 -14.21 6.66 -0.66
N MET A 334 -13.70 6.33 0.52
CA MET A 334 -14.47 5.94 1.69
C MET A 334 -15.46 7.05 2.07
N ALA A 335 -16.74 6.80 1.81
CA ALA A 335 -17.80 7.80 1.95
C ALA A 335 -17.90 8.31 3.40
N ARG A 336 -17.62 7.44 4.38
CA ARG A 336 -17.70 7.77 5.81
C ARG A 336 -16.48 8.56 6.32
N PHE A 337 -15.51 8.87 5.46
CA PHE A 337 -14.47 9.89 5.69
C PHE A 337 -14.84 11.25 5.06
N SER A 338 -16.02 11.40 4.45
CA SER A 338 -16.48 12.67 3.90
C SER A 338 -17.43 13.39 4.87
N ALA A 339 -17.14 14.65 5.16
CA ALA A 339 -18.04 15.54 5.86
C ALA A 339 -19.32 15.81 5.07
N ALA A 340 -19.24 15.86 3.73
CA ALA A 340 -20.39 16.03 2.85
C ALA A 340 -21.36 14.83 2.94
N ALA A 341 -20.85 13.60 2.95
CA ALA A 341 -21.67 12.40 3.15
C ALA A 341 -22.45 12.47 4.48
N ALA A 342 -21.75 12.84 5.56
CA ALA A 342 -22.31 12.98 6.90
C ALA A 342 -23.39 14.07 7.03
N SER A 343 -23.39 15.07 6.12
CA SER A 343 -24.38 16.15 6.07
C SER A 343 -25.59 15.89 5.17
N GLY A 344 -25.68 14.72 4.51
CA GLY A 344 -26.81 14.41 3.63
C GLY A 344 -26.50 14.49 2.13
N SER A 345 -25.33 15.01 1.76
CA SER A 345 -24.82 15.00 0.37
C SER A 345 -24.25 13.62 0.01
N GLY A 346 -23.88 13.41 -1.25
CA GLY A 346 -23.12 12.21 -1.63
C GLY A 346 -22.72 12.20 -3.10
N GLY A 347 -22.20 11.07 -3.58
CA GLY A 347 -21.76 10.93 -4.97
C GLY A 347 -20.62 11.90 -5.25
N THR A 348 -20.85 12.83 -6.18
CA THR A 348 -19.92 13.90 -6.56
C THR A 348 -19.35 14.69 -5.38
N ASP A 349 -20.13 15.00 -4.36
CA ASP A 349 -19.65 15.82 -3.25
C ASP A 349 -18.54 15.11 -2.43
N VAL A 350 -18.62 13.77 -2.32
CA VAL A 350 -17.57 12.96 -1.68
C VAL A 350 -16.30 13.00 -2.51
N LEU A 351 -16.42 12.88 -3.84
CA LEU A 351 -15.28 12.95 -4.76
C LEU A 351 -14.62 14.32 -4.69
N ASN A 352 -15.41 15.39 -4.71
CA ASN A 352 -14.91 16.76 -4.63
C ASN A 352 -14.22 17.06 -3.30
N GLU A 353 -14.69 16.48 -2.18
CA GLU A 353 -14.02 16.64 -0.89
C GLU A 353 -12.63 15.98 -0.88
N PHE A 354 -12.49 14.79 -1.48
CA PHE A 354 -11.19 14.14 -1.67
C PHE A 354 -10.27 14.97 -2.58
N LYS A 355 -10.76 15.38 -3.76
CA LYS A 355 -10.00 16.22 -4.70
C LYS A 355 -9.54 17.54 -4.07
N GLN A 356 -10.40 18.16 -3.26
CA GLN A 356 -10.06 19.38 -2.52
C GLN A 356 -8.95 19.13 -1.50
N MET A 357 -8.95 17.99 -0.80
CA MET A 357 -7.87 17.62 0.12
C MET A 357 -6.53 17.46 -0.62
N VAL A 358 -6.52 16.76 -1.77
CA VAL A 358 -5.31 16.60 -2.61
C VAL A 358 -4.80 17.97 -3.08
N LYS A 359 -5.67 18.81 -3.64
CA LYS A 359 -5.32 20.16 -4.10
C LYS A 359 -4.68 21.01 -2.98
N GLU A 360 -5.20 20.91 -1.76
CA GLU A 360 -4.65 21.66 -0.61
C GLU A 360 -3.34 21.09 -0.08
N CYS A 361 -3.08 19.79 -0.24
CA CYS A 361 -1.78 19.18 0.00
C CYS A 361 -0.75 19.71 -1.02
N HIS A 362 -1.09 19.70 -2.31
CA HIS A 362 -0.22 20.18 -3.37
C HIS A 362 0.13 21.67 -3.24
N LYS A 363 -0.84 22.52 -2.86
CA LYS A 363 -0.59 23.94 -2.54
C LYS A 363 0.48 24.14 -1.46
N ARG A 364 0.68 23.15 -0.58
CA ARG A 364 1.68 23.14 0.49
C ARG A 364 2.95 22.35 0.15
N GLY A 365 3.06 21.84 -1.08
CA GLY A 365 4.20 21.02 -1.51
C GLY A 365 4.23 19.65 -0.85
N ILE A 366 3.06 19.08 -0.54
CA ILE A 366 2.89 17.76 0.06
C ILE A 366 2.27 16.84 -0.99
N GLU A 367 2.98 15.78 -1.38
CA GLU A 367 2.45 14.72 -2.23
C GLU A 367 1.47 13.81 -1.49
N VAL A 368 0.54 13.20 -2.22
CA VAL A 368 -0.43 12.24 -1.69
C VAL A 368 -0.12 10.85 -2.26
N ILE A 369 0.25 9.93 -1.37
CA ILE A 369 0.46 8.51 -1.64
C ILE A 369 -0.70 7.73 -1.01
N LEU A 370 -1.31 6.81 -1.76
CA LEU A 370 -2.39 5.98 -1.25
C LEU A 370 -1.90 4.56 -0.93
N ASP A 371 -2.22 4.08 0.27
CA ASP A 371 -2.14 2.66 0.57
C ASP A 371 -3.29 1.91 -0.13
N VAL A 372 -2.94 0.91 -0.96
CA VAL A 372 -3.88 0.17 -1.81
C VAL A 372 -3.80 -1.34 -1.59
N VAL A 373 -4.98 -1.93 -1.37
CA VAL A 373 -5.15 -3.34 -0.94
C VAL A 373 -5.69 -4.20 -2.07
N PHE A 374 -4.88 -4.41 -3.10
CA PHE A 374 -5.26 -5.25 -4.26
C PHE A 374 -5.02 -6.74 -4.04
N ASN A 375 -4.52 -7.15 -2.88
CA ASN A 375 -4.15 -8.53 -2.60
C ASN A 375 -5.34 -9.38 -2.10
N HIS A 376 -6.37 -8.76 -1.52
CA HIS A 376 -7.61 -9.40 -1.07
C HIS A 376 -8.77 -8.38 -1.03
N THR A 377 -9.98 -8.85 -0.74
CA THR A 377 -11.21 -8.02 -0.66
C THR A 377 -12.03 -8.30 0.59
N ALA A 378 -12.97 -7.41 0.90
CA ALA A 378 -13.93 -7.56 2.00
C ALA A 378 -14.93 -8.72 1.86
N GLU A 379 -15.00 -9.37 0.70
CA GLU A 379 -15.90 -10.52 0.52
C GLU A 379 -15.43 -11.78 1.28
N GLY A 380 -14.24 -11.76 1.90
CA GLY A 380 -13.71 -12.87 2.71
C GLY A 380 -13.61 -14.19 1.93
N ASN A 381 -13.59 -15.31 2.63
CA ASN A 381 -13.68 -16.63 2.00
C ASN A 381 -15.13 -16.94 1.54
N GLU A 382 -15.41 -18.19 1.21
CA GLU A 382 -16.75 -18.69 0.86
C GLU A 382 -17.86 -18.38 1.87
N MET A 383 -17.52 -18.18 3.15
CA MET A 383 -18.48 -17.84 4.22
C MET A 383 -18.71 -16.33 4.35
N GLY A 384 -17.93 -15.51 3.64
CA GLY A 384 -18.05 -14.06 3.68
C GLY A 384 -19.21 -13.53 2.84
N PRO A 385 -19.43 -12.20 2.85
CA PRO A 385 -20.56 -11.60 2.15
C PRO A 385 -20.37 -11.60 0.64
N THR A 386 -21.46 -11.77 -0.13
CA THR A 386 -21.50 -11.51 -1.58
C THR A 386 -21.96 -10.06 -1.81
N LEU A 387 -21.02 -9.21 -2.21
CA LEU A 387 -21.13 -7.76 -2.35
C LEU A 387 -20.89 -7.29 -3.79
N SER A 388 -19.89 -7.86 -4.48
CA SER A 388 -19.43 -7.40 -5.80
C SER A 388 -18.87 -8.56 -6.63
N PHE A 389 -17.57 -8.81 -6.54
CA PHE A 389 -16.81 -9.67 -7.42
C PHE A 389 -17.28 -11.13 -7.41
N ARG A 390 -17.59 -11.69 -6.24
CA ARG A 390 -18.09 -13.06 -6.08
C ARG A 390 -19.38 -13.29 -6.86
N GLY A 391 -20.32 -12.35 -6.75
CA GLY A 391 -21.62 -12.47 -7.43
C GLY A 391 -21.54 -12.14 -8.92
N LEU A 392 -20.55 -11.35 -9.35
CA LEU A 392 -20.28 -11.04 -10.76
C LEU A 392 -19.59 -12.19 -11.49
N ASP A 393 -18.44 -12.63 -10.99
CA ASP A 393 -17.64 -13.71 -11.61
C ASP A 393 -16.55 -14.25 -10.66
N ASN A 394 -16.94 -15.08 -9.69
CA ASN A 394 -16.03 -15.59 -8.63
C ASN A 394 -14.79 -16.31 -9.18
N ARG A 395 -14.92 -17.09 -10.27
CA ARG A 395 -13.80 -17.81 -10.91
C ARG A 395 -12.76 -16.87 -11.54
N VAL A 396 -13.17 -15.68 -11.97
CA VAL A 396 -12.29 -14.68 -12.57
C VAL A 396 -11.57 -13.87 -11.51
N TYR A 397 -12.32 -13.34 -10.53
CA TYR A 397 -11.79 -12.35 -9.59
C TYR A 397 -11.01 -12.95 -8.41
N TYR A 398 -11.27 -14.19 -8.02
CA TYR A 398 -10.57 -14.82 -6.88
C TYR A 398 -9.66 -15.96 -7.31
N MET A 399 -8.56 -16.11 -6.56
CA MET A 399 -7.65 -17.23 -6.71
C MET A 399 -8.26 -18.44 -6.00
N LEU A 400 -8.64 -19.46 -6.76
CA LEU A 400 -9.39 -20.62 -6.30
C LEU A 400 -8.63 -21.93 -6.56
N ALA A 401 -8.78 -22.87 -5.63
CA ALA A 401 -8.44 -24.27 -5.87
C ALA A 401 -9.48 -24.92 -6.80
N PRO A 402 -9.20 -26.12 -7.38
CA PRO A 402 -10.11 -26.75 -8.34
C PRO A 402 -11.50 -27.07 -7.78
N GLY A 403 -11.61 -27.23 -6.45
CA GLY A 403 -12.88 -27.46 -5.76
C GLY A 403 -13.63 -26.18 -5.35
N GLY A 404 -13.19 -25.00 -5.79
CA GLY A 404 -13.83 -23.72 -5.48
C GLY A 404 -13.35 -23.04 -4.19
N GLN A 405 -12.45 -23.66 -3.42
CA GLN A 405 -11.92 -23.08 -2.18
C GLN A 405 -11.02 -21.88 -2.47
N CYS A 406 -11.14 -20.81 -1.67
CA CYS A 406 -10.27 -19.65 -1.78
C CYS A 406 -8.83 -19.95 -1.32
N TYR A 407 -7.84 -19.57 -2.13
CA TYR A 407 -6.47 -19.41 -1.63
C TYR A 407 -6.41 -18.23 -0.65
N ASN A 408 -5.56 -18.31 0.37
CA ASN A 408 -5.51 -17.32 1.45
C ASN A 408 -4.08 -16.81 1.74
N TYR A 409 -3.35 -16.42 0.70
CA TYR A 409 -2.01 -15.83 0.85
C TYR A 409 -2.02 -14.49 1.62
N SER A 410 -3.18 -13.81 1.64
CA SER A 410 -3.37 -12.56 2.40
C SER A 410 -3.55 -12.79 3.91
N GLY A 411 -3.99 -13.98 4.32
CA GLY A 411 -4.45 -14.24 5.69
C GLY A 411 -5.86 -13.71 6.01
N CYS A 412 -6.55 -13.06 5.06
CA CYS A 412 -7.85 -12.41 5.25
C CYS A 412 -9.05 -13.16 4.64
N GLY A 413 -8.87 -14.43 4.24
CA GLY A 413 -9.92 -15.34 3.77
C GLY A 413 -9.96 -15.54 2.25
N ASN A 414 -9.55 -14.55 1.46
CA ASN A 414 -9.38 -14.69 0.01
C ASN A 414 -8.06 -14.10 -0.48
N THR A 415 -7.71 -14.45 -1.72
CA THR A 415 -6.63 -13.81 -2.48
C THR A 415 -7.21 -13.35 -3.80
N PHE A 416 -7.03 -12.08 -4.13
CA PHE A 416 -7.48 -11.53 -5.41
C PHE A 416 -6.65 -12.13 -6.56
N ASN A 417 -7.28 -12.42 -7.70
CA ASN A 417 -6.65 -13.15 -8.80
C ASN A 417 -5.79 -12.22 -9.68
N CYS A 418 -4.85 -11.50 -9.06
CA CYS A 418 -4.22 -10.29 -9.61
C CYS A 418 -3.70 -10.43 -11.04
N ASN A 419 -3.11 -11.58 -11.41
CA ASN A 419 -2.52 -11.78 -12.73
C ASN A 419 -3.49 -12.33 -13.79
N HIS A 420 -4.76 -12.58 -13.46
CA HIS A 420 -5.80 -12.90 -14.45
C HIS A 420 -6.03 -11.69 -15.38
N PRO A 421 -6.13 -11.84 -16.71
CA PRO A 421 -6.17 -10.71 -17.65
C PRO A 421 -7.19 -9.61 -17.31
N VAL A 422 -8.42 -9.99 -16.94
CA VAL A 422 -9.49 -9.06 -16.55
C VAL A 422 -9.15 -8.32 -15.26
N VAL A 423 -8.62 -9.03 -14.27
CA VAL A 423 -8.26 -8.46 -12.96
C VAL A 423 -7.06 -7.52 -13.10
N ARG A 424 -6.08 -7.86 -13.95
CA ARG A 424 -4.97 -6.96 -14.28
C ARG A 424 -5.46 -5.65 -14.87
N GLN A 425 -6.38 -5.72 -15.83
CA GLN A 425 -6.96 -4.52 -16.46
C GLN A 425 -7.70 -3.68 -15.42
N PHE A 426 -8.52 -4.31 -14.58
CA PHE A 426 -9.20 -3.64 -13.46
C PHE A 426 -8.24 -2.88 -12.54
N ILE A 427 -7.14 -3.51 -12.10
CA ILE A 427 -6.15 -2.88 -11.22
C ILE A 427 -5.50 -1.69 -11.92
N VAL A 428 -5.06 -1.85 -13.18
CA VAL A 428 -4.41 -0.76 -13.93
C VAL A 428 -5.38 0.40 -14.18
N ASP A 429 -6.63 0.13 -14.51
CA ASP A 429 -7.66 1.16 -14.68
C ASP A 429 -7.93 1.91 -13.37
N CYS A 430 -7.91 1.20 -12.24
CA CYS A 430 -8.06 1.80 -10.91
C CYS A 430 -6.92 2.79 -10.63
N LEU A 431 -5.67 2.36 -10.83
CA LEU A 431 -4.50 3.21 -10.63
C LEU A 431 -4.54 4.43 -11.55
N ARG A 432 -4.87 4.25 -12.83
CA ARG A 432 -5.03 5.35 -13.80
C ARG A 432 -6.08 6.36 -13.34
N TYR A 433 -7.23 5.89 -12.87
CA TYR A 433 -8.29 6.74 -12.35
C TYR A 433 -7.80 7.61 -11.18
N TRP A 434 -7.16 7.02 -10.18
CA TRP A 434 -6.66 7.78 -9.02
C TRP A 434 -5.59 8.82 -9.41
N VAL A 435 -4.75 8.52 -10.40
CA VAL A 435 -3.75 9.49 -10.90
C VAL A 435 -4.41 10.59 -11.75
N GLN A 436 -5.25 10.22 -12.71
CA GLN A 436 -5.79 11.17 -13.70
C GLN A 436 -6.94 12.01 -13.14
N GLU A 437 -7.86 11.39 -12.40
CA GLU A 437 -9.08 12.05 -11.92
C GLU A 437 -8.92 12.65 -10.53
N MET A 438 -8.05 12.06 -9.70
CA MET A 438 -7.86 12.45 -8.29
C MET A 438 -6.49 13.05 -8.00
N HIS A 439 -5.62 13.17 -9.01
CA HIS A 439 -4.28 13.77 -8.92
C HIS A 439 -3.34 13.13 -7.86
N VAL A 440 -3.52 11.84 -7.57
CA VAL A 440 -2.64 11.11 -6.64
C VAL A 440 -1.22 10.99 -7.20
N ASP A 441 -0.19 11.17 -6.36
CA ASP A 441 1.23 11.14 -6.74
C ASP A 441 1.88 9.76 -6.66
N GLY A 442 1.31 8.85 -5.87
CA GLY A 442 1.91 7.53 -5.63
C GLY A 442 0.99 6.51 -4.97
N PHE A 443 1.47 5.27 -4.94
CA PHE A 443 0.79 4.15 -4.30
C PHE A 443 1.76 3.30 -3.48
N ARG A 444 1.33 2.91 -2.27
CA ARG A 444 1.95 1.86 -1.46
C ARG A 444 1.07 0.61 -1.54
N PHE A 445 1.63 -0.50 -2.00
CA PHE A 445 0.89 -1.73 -2.28
C PHE A 445 1.04 -2.69 -1.09
N ASP A 446 -0.07 -2.87 -0.37
CA ASP A 446 -0.21 -3.81 0.73
C ASP A 446 -0.01 -5.26 0.27
N LEU A 447 0.78 -6.03 1.04
CA LEU A 447 1.20 -7.40 0.74
C LEU A 447 1.51 -7.62 -0.75
N GLY A 448 2.30 -6.71 -1.32
CA GLY A 448 2.56 -6.60 -2.76
C GLY A 448 3.11 -7.87 -3.41
N SER A 449 3.64 -8.82 -2.63
CA SER A 449 4.10 -10.12 -3.15
C SER A 449 2.98 -10.94 -3.80
N ILE A 450 1.73 -10.79 -3.35
CA ILE A 450 0.57 -11.48 -3.95
C ILE A 450 0.38 -11.09 -5.42
N MET A 451 0.69 -9.85 -5.79
CA MET A 451 0.63 -9.40 -7.18
C MET A 451 1.67 -10.07 -8.08
N THR A 452 2.63 -10.79 -7.52
CA THR A 452 3.61 -11.59 -8.28
C THR A 452 3.13 -13.03 -8.53
N ARG A 453 2.07 -13.49 -7.85
CA ARG A 453 1.65 -14.89 -7.89
C ARG A 453 0.86 -15.23 -9.16
N ALA A 454 1.08 -16.43 -9.69
CA ALA A 454 0.37 -16.96 -10.85
C ALA A 454 -1.14 -17.14 -10.55
N PRO A 455 -2.03 -16.80 -11.50
CA PRO A 455 -3.46 -16.81 -11.27
C PRO A 455 -4.07 -18.22 -11.27
N SER A 456 -5.34 -18.32 -10.86
CA SER A 456 -6.19 -19.49 -11.16
C SER A 456 -6.90 -19.28 -12.49
N MET A 457 -6.87 -20.29 -13.36
CA MET A 457 -7.57 -20.26 -14.64
C MET A 457 -8.56 -21.42 -14.80
N TRP A 458 -9.66 -21.11 -15.49
CA TRP A 458 -10.75 -22.03 -15.78
C TRP A 458 -11.01 -22.01 -17.29
N TYR A 459 -11.42 -23.15 -17.85
CA TYR A 459 -11.99 -23.21 -19.18
C TYR A 459 -13.29 -22.39 -19.21
N PRO A 460 -13.60 -21.71 -20.32
CA PRO A 460 -14.89 -21.08 -20.51
C PRO A 460 -16.02 -22.09 -20.28
N SER A 461 -17.06 -21.67 -19.56
CA SER A 461 -18.25 -22.48 -19.35
C SER A 461 -19.16 -22.40 -20.58
N ASP A 462 -19.69 -23.54 -21.02
CA ASP A 462 -20.86 -23.54 -21.90
C ASP A 462 -22.07 -23.09 -21.08
N PRO A 463 -22.98 -22.25 -21.62
CA PRO A 463 -24.18 -21.85 -20.90
C PRO A 463 -25.02 -23.10 -20.58
N ILE A 464 -25.11 -23.46 -19.31
CA ILE A 464 -26.00 -24.53 -18.84
C ILE A 464 -27.44 -24.02 -19.05
N PRO A 465 -28.31 -24.70 -19.82
CA PRO A 465 -29.68 -24.25 -19.99
C PRO A 465 -30.42 -24.25 -18.64
N PRO A 466 -31.32 -23.29 -18.39
CA PRO A 466 -32.07 -23.25 -17.14
C PRO A 466 -32.84 -24.55 -16.95
N ALA A 467 -32.78 -25.11 -15.73
CA ALA A 467 -33.51 -26.31 -15.35
C ALA A 467 -35.01 -26.08 -15.58
N GLY A 468 -35.56 -26.57 -16.69
CA GLY A 468 -36.98 -26.42 -17.02
C GLY A 468 -37.39 -26.40 -18.50
N SER A 469 -36.49 -26.48 -19.48
CA SER A 469 -36.90 -26.67 -20.88
C SER A 469 -37.04 -28.17 -21.20
N TYR A 470 -38.19 -28.75 -20.86
CA TYR A 470 -38.57 -30.07 -21.39
C TYR A 470 -39.00 -29.91 -22.85
N ASP A 471 -38.45 -30.77 -23.70
CA ASP A 471 -38.71 -30.91 -25.12
C ASP A 471 -40.20 -30.77 -25.50
N SER A 472 -40.46 -29.88 -26.45
CA SER A 472 -41.62 -30.00 -27.33
C SER A 472 -41.27 -30.95 -28.47
N ASP A 473 -41.52 -32.25 -28.28
CA ASP A 473 -41.96 -33.14 -29.37
C ASP A 473 -42.49 -34.47 -28.79
N GLY A 474 -43.68 -34.86 -29.27
CA GLY A 474 -44.58 -35.75 -28.54
C GLY A 474 -44.46 -37.25 -28.80
N ALA A 475 -45.03 -38.01 -27.86
CA ALA A 475 -45.72 -39.28 -28.15
C ALA A 475 -46.75 -39.57 -27.05
N SER A 476 -47.94 -39.94 -27.50
CA SER A 476 -49.14 -40.33 -26.77
C SER A 476 -48.95 -41.38 -25.67
N GLY A 477 -49.61 -41.20 -24.52
CA GLY A 477 -49.82 -42.26 -23.53
C GLY A 477 -50.65 -41.77 -22.35
N SER A 478 -51.74 -42.48 -22.06
CA SER A 478 -52.85 -42.06 -21.19
C SER A 478 -52.64 -42.22 -19.68
N SER A 479 -53.41 -41.41 -18.95
CA SER A 479 -54.14 -41.68 -17.69
C SER A 479 -53.53 -41.29 -16.34
N ALA A 480 -54.27 -40.37 -15.70
CA ALA A 480 -54.84 -40.44 -14.35
C ALA A 480 -54.02 -40.03 -13.10
N THR A 481 -54.55 -38.96 -12.48
CA THR A 481 -54.88 -38.78 -11.05
C THR A 481 -53.81 -38.44 -9.99
N THR A 482 -53.96 -37.20 -9.48
CA THR A 482 -54.06 -36.76 -8.07
C THR A 482 -52.87 -36.84 -7.10
N ALA A 483 -52.69 -35.69 -6.43
CA ALA A 483 -52.49 -35.48 -5.00
C ALA A 483 -51.11 -34.99 -4.52
N ALA A 484 -51.17 -33.73 -4.07
CA ALA A 484 -50.46 -33.10 -2.97
C ALA A 484 -49.72 -34.02 -1.96
N GLY A 485 -48.56 -33.56 -1.51
CA GLY A 485 -47.88 -34.14 -0.35
C GLY A 485 -46.52 -33.50 -0.07
N SER A 486 -46.54 -32.34 0.58
CA SER A 486 -45.41 -31.73 1.28
C SER A 486 -44.92 -32.64 2.40
N VAL A 487 -43.65 -33.05 2.41
CA VAL A 487 -42.96 -33.50 3.63
C VAL A 487 -41.44 -33.22 3.51
N LEU A 488 -40.97 -32.24 4.28
CA LEU A 488 -39.58 -32.14 4.74
C LEU A 488 -39.25 -33.36 5.61
N PRO A 489 -37.97 -33.78 5.67
CA PRO A 489 -37.45 -34.11 6.99
C PRO A 489 -36.06 -33.52 7.27
N SER A 490 -35.97 -33.03 8.50
CA SER A 490 -34.76 -32.67 9.20
C SER A 490 -34.10 -33.89 9.87
N ALA A 491 -32.84 -33.65 10.26
CA ALA A 491 -32.13 -34.17 11.43
C ALA A 491 -31.31 -35.48 11.35
N LEU A 492 -29.99 -35.25 11.49
CA LEU A 492 -28.94 -35.99 12.21
C LEU A 492 -29.32 -37.30 12.96
N ALA A 493 -28.46 -38.33 12.82
CA ALA A 493 -27.51 -38.79 13.86
C ALA A 493 -26.78 -40.12 13.48
N SER A 494 -25.45 -40.18 13.73
CA SER A 494 -24.58 -41.31 14.14
C SER A 494 -24.80 -42.74 13.58
N HIS A 495 -23.84 -43.52 13.07
CA HIS A 495 -22.54 -43.94 13.67
C HIS A 495 -21.68 -44.71 12.61
N PRO A 496 -20.40 -45.05 12.89
CA PRO A 496 -19.41 -45.49 11.89
C PRO A 496 -19.49 -46.99 11.58
N GLY A 497 -19.47 -47.32 10.30
CA GLY A 497 -19.32 -48.69 9.79
C GLY A 497 -18.01 -48.80 9.02
N SER A 498 -17.09 -49.59 9.56
CA SER A 498 -15.93 -50.12 8.88
C SER A 498 -16.34 -50.89 7.63
N ASP A 499 -15.74 -50.61 6.49
CA ASP A 499 -15.43 -51.62 5.49
C ASP A 499 -14.16 -51.21 4.75
N ALA A 500 -13.12 -52.00 4.98
CA ALA A 500 -11.88 -51.97 4.25
C ALA A 500 -11.96 -53.01 3.12
N GLU A 501 -11.26 -52.68 2.03
CA GLU A 501 -10.81 -53.55 0.93
C GLU A 501 -11.78 -53.82 -0.21
N ASP A 502 -11.53 -53.12 -1.33
CA ASP A 502 -11.28 -53.80 -2.61
C ASP A 502 -10.29 -52.95 -3.43
N TRP A 503 -9.00 -53.31 -3.38
CA TRP A 503 -7.98 -52.75 -4.28
C TRP A 503 -7.90 -53.67 -5.50
N GLY A 504 -8.79 -53.43 -6.47
CA GLY A 504 -8.66 -53.96 -7.81
C GLY A 504 -7.43 -53.35 -8.49
N GLU A 505 -6.39 -54.17 -8.68
CA GLU A 505 -5.34 -53.94 -9.68
C GLU A 505 -6.00 -53.88 -11.07
N ASP A 506 -5.53 -52.95 -11.92
CA ASP A 506 -6.06 -52.60 -13.25
C ASP A 506 -7.22 -51.58 -13.29
N GLY A 507 -6.95 -50.37 -12.81
CA GLY A 507 -7.73 -49.18 -13.17
C GLY A 507 -6.82 -47.96 -13.15
N GLY A 508 -6.42 -47.45 -14.31
CA GLY A 508 -5.78 -46.14 -14.37
C GLY A 508 -6.67 -45.14 -13.65
N TYR A 509 -6.13 -44.43 -12.66
CA TYR A 509 -6.80 -43.27 -12.08
C TYR A 509 -7.04 -42.28 -13.22
N ALA A 510 -8.22 -42.32 -13.82
CA ALA A 510 -8.70 -41.21 -14.61
C ALA A 510 -8.79 -40.05 -13.61
N ALA A 511 -7.90 -39.05 -13.77
CA ALA A 511 -7.99 -37.82 -12.99
C ALA A 511 -9.46 -37.37 -13.04
N PRO A 512 -10.09 -37.07 -11.89
CA PRO A 512 -11.47 -36.61 -11.88
C PRO A 512 -11.55 -35.47 -12.90
N LYS A 513 -12.48 -35.57 -13.86
CA LYS A 513 -12.70 -34.50 -14.85
C LYS A 513 -12.81 -33.22 -14.05
N ALA A 514 -11.85 -32.31 -14.19
CA ALA A 514 -11.72 -31.19 -13.28
C ALA A 514 -12.78 -30.09 -13.55
N LYS A 515 -14.04 -30.45 -13.88
CA LYS A 515 -15.25 -29.60 -13.92
C LYS A 515 -15.04 -28.14 -14.34
N GLY A 516 -14.22 -27.92 -15.37
CA GLY A 516 -13.84 -26.62 -15.92
C GLY A 516 -12.54 -25.99 -15.39
N ALA A 517 -11.96 -26.43 -14.27
CA ALA A 517 -10.64 -26.01 -13.81
C ALA A 517 -9.53 -26.48 -14.75
N ILE A 518 -8.52 -25.62 -15.00
CA ILE A 518 -7.33 -26.02 -15.75
C ILE A 518 -6.29 -26.54 -14.77
N VAL A 519 -6.15 -27.86 -14.68
CA VAL A 519 -5.25 -28.54 -13.75
C VAL A 519 -4.08 -29.23 -14.45
N CYS A 520 -2.98 -29.43 -13.72
CA CYS A 520 -1.89 -30.31 -14.17
C CYS A 520 -2.26 -31.79 -14.00
N ASP A 521 -1.42 -32.71 -14.49
CA ASP A 521 -1.65 -34.16 -14.40
C ASP A 521 -1.83 -34.66 -12.95
N ALA A 522 -1.25 -33.97 -11.98
CA ALA A 522 -1.38 -34.27 -10.55
C ALA A 522 -2.64 -33.64 -9.90
N GLY A 523 -3.48 -32.94 -10.67
CA GLY A 523 -4.73 -32.32 -10.20
C GLY A 523 -4.59 -30.95 -9.53
N PHE A 524 -3.40 -30.34 -9.52
CA PHE A 524 -3.22 -28.98 -8.99
C PHE A 524 -3.71 -27.92 -9.97
N MET A 525 -4.33 -26.86 -9.46
CA MET A 525 -4.77 -25.70 -10.26
C MET A 525 -3.58 -25.02 -10.96
N THR A 526 -3.81 -24.51 -12.16
CA THR A 526 -2.80 -23.82 -12.97
C THR A 526 -3.30 -22.49 -13.51
N ASP A 527 -2.36 -21.70 -14.02
CA ASP A 527 -2.60 -20.45 -14.75
C ASP A 527 -2.95 -20.66 -16.23
N GLY A 528 -3.27 -21.88 -16.66
CA GLY A 528 -3.52 -22.21 -18.06
C GLY A 528 -2.29 -22.26 -18.97
N ALA A 529 -1.11 -21.86 -18.49
CA ALA A 529 0.17 -21.95 -19.19
C ALA A 529 1.12 -23.00 -18.58
N GLY A 530 0.61 -23.82 -17.66
CA GLY A 530 1.35 -24.90 -17.01
C GLY A 530 2.09 -24.46 -15.73
N VAL A 531 1.91 -23.23 -15.26
CA VAL A 531 2.43 -22.79 -13.95
C VAL A 531 1.37 -23.06 -12.88
N PRO A 532 1.72 -23.75 -11.78
CA PRO A 532 0.80 -23.93 -10.66
C PRO A 532 0.36 -22.59 -10.08
N THR A 533 -0.94 -22.46 -9.82
CA THR A 533 -1.53 -21.28 -9.17
C THR A 533 -0.80 -20.94 -7.87
N GLY A 534 -0.58 -19.64 -7.62
CA GLY A 534 0.11 -19.16 -6.43
C GLY A 534 1.63 -19.10 -6.55
N THR A 535 2.23 -19.67 -7.60
CA THR A 535 3.68 -19.61 -7.85
C THR A 535 4.13 -18.15 -8.06
N PRO A 536 5.12 -17.63 -7.33
CA PRO A 536 5.67 -16.29 -7.58
C PRO A 536 6.39 -16.24 -8.93
N LEU A 537 5.86 -15.43 -9.85
CA LEU A 537 6.36 -15.29 -11.20
C LEU A 537 7.60 -14.39 -11.23
N GLY A 538 8.62 -14.78 -12.00
CA GLY A 538 9.81 -13.95 -12.22
C GLY A 538 9.56 -12.72 -13.10
N ASP A 539 8.47 -12.69 -13.84
CA ASP A 539 8.09 -11.60 -14.74
C ASP A 539 6.56 -11.42 -14.69
N PRO A 540 6.01 -10.95 -13.55
CA PRO A 540 4.56 -10.90 -13.37
C PRO A 540 3.96 -9.82 -14.28
N PRO A 541 3.02 -10.18 -15.17
CA PRO A 541 2.49 -9.27 -16.18
C PRO A 541 1.73 -8.08 -15.59
N LEU A 542 1.12 -8.21 -14.40
CA LEU A 542 0.52 -7.07 -13.71
C LEU A 542 1.55 -5.99 -13.40
N ILE A 543 2.68 -6.38 -12.80
CA ILE A 543 3.70 -5.44 -12.38
C ILE A 543 4.40 -4.81 -13.59
N ASP A 544 4.61 -5.58 -14.67
CA ASP A 544 5.09 -5.03 -15.94
C ASP A 544 4.13 -3.95 -16.47
N LEU A 545 2.83 -4.25 -16.52
CA LEU A 545 1.82 -3.30 -16.98
C LEU A 545 1.81 -2.02 -16.14
N ILE A 546 1.81 -2.12 -14.82
CA ILE A 546 1.86 -0.94 -13.93
C ILE A 546 3.15 -0.13 -14.17
N SER A 547 4.28 -0.82 -14.34
CA SER A 547 5.60 -0.19 -14.50
C SER A 547 5.79 0.46 -15.87
N SER A 548 5.17 -0.08 -16.92
CA SER A 548 5.30 0.39 -18.30
C SER A 548 4.18 1.34 -18.74
N ASP A 549 3.12 1.47 -17.93
CA ASP A 549 1.98 2.32 -18.25
C ASP A 549 2.37 3.80 -18.42
N PRO A 550 2.03 4.44 -19.58
CA PRO A 550 2.38 5.84 -19.83
C PRO A 550 1.71 6.85 -18.88
N VAL A 551 0.52 6.55 -18.36
CA VAL A 551 -0.18 7.40 -17.39
C VAL A 551 0.51 7.32 -16.03
N LEU A 552 0.96 6.13 -15.64
CA LEU A 552 1.58 5.91 -14.34
C LEU A 552 3.07 6.21 -14.32
N LYS A 553 3.72 6.56 -15.45
CA LYS A 553 5.18 6.63 -15.59
C LYS A 553 5.91 7.49 -14.54
N ASP A 554 5.27 8.58 -14.10
CA ASP A 554 5.81 9.55 -13.15
C ASP A 554 5.27 9.33 -11.72
N THR A 555 4.37 8.35 -11.55
CA THR A 555 3.77 7.97 -10.27
C THR A 555 4.75 7.11 -9.46
N LYS A 556 4.82 7.38 -8.15
CA LYS A 556 5.67 6.63 -7.21
C LYS A 556 5.02 5.28 -6.85
N LEU A 557 5.82 4.22 -6.86
CA LEU A 557 5.35 2.86 -6.60
C LEU A 557 6.17 2.26 -5.46
N ILE A 558 5.52 1.93 -4.35
CA ILE A 558 6.14 1.40 -3.13
C ILE A 558 5.50 0.04 -2.83
N ALA A 559 6.31 -1.02 -2.67
CA ALA A 559 5.81 -2.35 -2.33
C ALA A 559 6.07 -2.69 -0.86
N GLU A 560 5.05 -3.23 -0.18
CA GLU A 560 5.26 -4.14 0.93
C GLU A 560 5.63 -5.52 0.35
N ALA A 561 6.92 -5.77 0.19
CA ALA A 561 7.41 -6.91 -0.59
C ALA A 561 7.40 -8.24 0.20
N TRP A 562 6.28 -8.58 0.84
CA TRP A 562 6.02 -9.88 1.48
C TRP A 562 4.52 -10.23 1.44
N ASP A 563 4.16 -11.43 1.90
CA ASP A 563 2.78 -11.84 2.20
C ASP A 563 2.71 -12.77 3.42
N CYS A 564 1.49 -13.19 3.80
CA CYS A 564 1.22 -13.95 5.03
C CYS A 564 1.58 -15.44 4.92
N ASP A 565 2.07 -15.93 3.78
CA ASP A 565 2.50 -17.32 3.58
C ASP A 565 4.04 -17.47 3.66
N GLY A 566 4.72 -16.44 4.18
CA GLY A 566 6.17 -16.44 4.39
C GLY A 566 6.99 -16.09 3.15
N LEU A 567 6.35 -15.73 2.02
CA LEU A 567 7.07 -15.17 0.88
C LEU A 567 7.61 -13.79 1.24
N ASN A 568 8.92 -13.60 1.07
CA ASN A 568 9.59 -12.32 1.24
C ASN A 568 10.44 -12.02 0.01
N GLN A 569 10.21 -10.87 -0.60
CA GLN A 569 10.82 -10.42 -1.84
C GLN A 569 11.67 -9.16 -1.65
N VAL A 570 11.90 -8.71 -0.41
CA VAL A 570 12.66 -7.48 -0.12
C VAL A 570 14.05 -7.52 -0.76
N GLY A 571 14.42 -6.43 -1.43
CA GLY A 571 15.61 -6.26 -2.23
C GLY A 571 15.53 -6.87 -3.63
N ALA A 572 14.49 -7.63 -3.95
CA ALA A 572 14.32 -8.33 -5.22
C ALA A 572 12.85 -8.38 -5.70
N PHE A 573 12.02 -7.41 -5.31
CA PHE A 573 10.68 -7.27 -5.89
C PHE A 573 10.82 -6.97 -7.40
N PRO A 574 9.94 -7.50 -8.27
CA PRO A 574 9.96 -7.20 -9.70
C PRO A 574 9.82 -5.71 -10.00
N HIS A 575 10.94 -4.99 -10.10
CA HIS A 575 10.92 -3.54 -9.96
C HIS A 575 10.96 -2.78 -11.28
N TYR A 576 11.33 -3.37 -12.42
CA TYR A 576 11.40 -2.69 -13.73
C TYR A 576 12.06 -1.29 -13.71
N GLY A 577 13.01 -1.08 -12.79
CA GLY A 577 13.66 0.21 -12.52
C GLY A 577 12.81 1.30 -11.83
N ARG A 578 11.59 1.00 -11.38
CA ARG A 578 10.60 1.98 -10.91
C ARG A 578 10.14 1.86 -9.46
N TRP A 579 10.29 0.69 -8.83
CA TRP A 579 9.70 0.42 -7.52
C TRP A 579 10.69 0.62 -6.36
N SER A 580 10.18 1.27 -5.32
CA SER A 580 10.74 1.26 -3.97
C SER A 580 10.03 0.24 -3.10
N GLU A 581 10.58 -0.06 -1.93
CA GLU A 581 10.09 -1.11 -1.05
C GLU A 581 10.17 -0.63 0.41
N TRP A 582 9.16 -0.98 1.21
CA TRP A 582 9.25 -0.90 2.66
C TRP A 582 10.39 -1.78 3.16
N ASN A 583 11.39 -1.18 3.82
CA ASN A 583 12.58 -1.89 4.28
C ASN A 583 12.44 -2.38 5.73
N GLY A 584 11.86 -3.57 5.90
CA GLY A 584 11.78 -4.24 7.21
C GLY A 584 13.15 -4.53 7.84
N HIS A 585 14.21 -4.72 7.04
CA HIS A 585 15.57 -4.90 7.57
C HIS A 585 16.13 -3.62 8.22
N PHE A 586 15.78 -2.45 7.68
CA PHE A 586 16.10 -1.16 8.29
C PHE A 586 15.48 -1.07 9.68
N ARG A 587 14.17 -1.32 9.76
CA ARG A 587 13.39 -1.34 11.00
C ARG A 587 14.07 -2.22 12.06
N ASP A 588 14.32 -3.48 11.72
CA ASP A 588 14.83 -4.47 12.66
C ASP A 588 16.26 -4.14 13.12
N THR A 589 17.09 -3.68 12.19
CA THR A 589 18.47 -3.27 12.47
C THR A 589 18.52 -2.07 13.42
N VAL A 590 17.75 -1.02 13.14
CA VAL A 590 17.73 0.18 13.99
C VAL A 590 17.21 -0.18 15.38
N ARG A 591 16.13 -0.96 15.48
CA ARG A 591 15.58 -1.42 16.76
C ARG A 591 16.60 -2.19 17.59
N GLN A 592 17.28 -3.18 17.00
CA GLN A 592 18.31 -3.99 17.69
C GLN A 592 19.55 -3.19 18.08
N PHE A 593 20.05 -2.35 17.17
CA PHE A 593 21.25 -1.56 17.40
C PHE A 593 21.01 -0.51 18.49
N VAL A 594 19.94 0.28 18.38
CA VAL A 594 19.66 1.38 19.31
C VAL A 594 19.38 0.89 20.73
N LYS A 595 18.77 -0.29 20.91
CA LYS A 595 18.57 -0.88 22.25
C LYS A 595 19.82 -1.55 22.83
N GLY A 596 20.94 -1.57 22.11
CA GLY A 596 22.23 -2.05 22.62
C GLY A 596 22.37 -3.58 22.68
N THR A 597 22.12 -4.25 21.55
CA THR A 597 22.14 -5.73 21.46
C THR A 597 23.47 -6.26 20.92
N ASP A 598 23.90 -7.45 21.38
CA ASP A 598 25.03 -8.18 20.80
C ASP A 598 24.70 -8.74 19.41
N GLY A 599 25.73 -8.94 18.59
CA GLY A 599 25.65 -9.55 17.26
C GLY A 599 26.02 -8.57 16.15
N PRO A 600 25.59 -8.82 14.90
CA PRO A 600 26.09 -8.12 13.72
C PRO A 600 25.57 -6.68 13.57
N TRP A 601 24.89 -6.14 14.59
CA TRP A 601 24.07 -4.93 14.47
C TRP A 601 24.85 -3.66 14.18
N VAL A 602 26.13 -3.58 14.55
CA VAL A 602 26.97 -2.42 14.20
C VAL A 602 27.28 -2.39 12.70
N GLY A 603 27.64 -3.54 12.12
CA GLY A 603 27.86 -3.67 10.68
C GLY A 603 26.57 -3.52 9.87
N ASN A 604 25.47 -4.09 10.37
CA ASN A 604 24.15 -3.90 9.77
C ASN A 604 23.72 -2.42 9.84
N MET A 605 23.93 -1.75 10.98
CA MET A 605 23.63 -0.32 11.16
C MET A 605 24.41 0.52 10.15
N ALA A 606 25.71 0.26 9.98
CA ALA A 606 26.51 0.91 8.96
C ALA A 606 25.93 0.71 7.55
N SER A 607 25.45 -0.50 7.25
CA SER A 607 24.87 -0.81 5.94
C SER A 607 23.52 -0.11 5.71
N VAL A 608 22.63 -0.07 6.70
CA VAL A 608 21.32 0.59 6.55
C VAL A 608 21.45 2.11 6.48
N LEU A 609 22.43 2.70 7.18
CA LEU A 609 22.78 4.11 7.04
C LEU A 609 23.22 4.48 5.60
N CYS A 610 23.81 3.54 4.87
CA CYS A 610 24.18 3.69 3.47
C CYS A 610 23.06 3.36 2.47
N GLY A 611 21.81 3.21 2.92
CA GLY A 611 20.67 2.87 2.04
C GLY A 611 20.56 1.38 1.73
N SER A 612 21.11 0.53 2.60
CA SER A 612 20.97 -0.93 2.56
C SER A 612 21.50 -1.64 1.29
N PRO A 613 22.75 -1.38 0.83
CA PRO A 613 23.31 -2.06 -0.33
C PRO A 613 23.39 -3.59 -0.14
N HIS A 614 23.51 -4.07 1.10
CA HIS A 614 23.46 -5.50 1.44
C HIS A 614 22.12 -6.19 1.11
N ILE A 615 21.03 -5.41 0.91
CA ILE A 615 19.71 -5.94 0.51
C ILE A 615 19.51 -5.79 -1.00
N TYR A 616 19.79 -4.59 -1.52
CA TYR A 616 19.47 -4.21 -2.90
C TYR A 616 20.57 -4.54 -3.92
N VAL A 617 21.79 -4.86 -3.48
CA VAL A 617 22.94 -5.13 -4.36
C VAL A 617 23.59 -6.49 -4.07
N ALA A 618 23.71 -6.88 -2.80
CA ALA A 618 24.41 -8.10 -2.45
C ALA A 618 23.69 -9.38 -2.93
N ALA A 619 24.47 -10.45 -3.03
CA ALA A 619 23.94 -11.76 -3.38
C ALA A 619 22.93 -12.24 -2.32
N PRO A 620 21.85 -12.93 -2.74
CA PRO A 620 20.88 -13.52 -1.83
C PRO A 620 21.55 -14.56 -0.91
N GLY A 621 20.97 -14.77 0.28
CA GLY A 621 21.40 -15.84 1.18
C GLY A 621 21.11 -17.22 0.59
N GLU A 622 21.82 -18.26 1.04
CA GLU A 622 21.70 -19.62 0.48
C GLU A 622 20.28 -20.21 0.58
N GLN A 623 19.53 -19.84 1.62
CA GLN A 623 18.17 -20.35 1.88
C GLN A 623 17.06 -19.48 1.27
N ASP A 624 17.40 -18.33 0.67
CA ASP A 624 16.43 -17.45 0.00
C ASP A 624 16.06 -18.04 -1.37
N TRP A 625 14.99 -18.83 -1.42
CA TRP A 625 14.52 -19.45 -2.66
C TRP A 625 14.19 -18.39 -3.73
N TRP A 626 13.51 -17.30 -3.35
CA TRP A 626 13.10 -16.26 -4.31
C TRP A 626 14.31 -15.59 -4.94
N GLY A 627 15.20 -15.04 -4.12
CA GLY A 627 16.41 -14.35 -4.58
C GLY A 627 17.36 -15.26 -5.34
N ASN A 628 17.37 -16.58 -5.07
CA ASN A 628 18.20 -17.53 -5.80
C ASN A 628 17.60 -18.00 -7.13
N ASN A 629 16.30 -17.84 -7.33
CA ASN A 629 15.56 -18.31 -8.50
C ASN A 629 15.02 -17.12 -9.31
N ALA A 630 13.69 -17.01 -9.40
CA ALA A 630 12.99 -16.04 -10.24
C ALA A 630 13.29 -14.58 -9.85
N GLY A 631 13.51 -14.31 -8.56
CA GLY A 631 13.88 -13.00 -8.03
C GLY A 631 15.29 -12.55 -8.35
N ARG A 632 16.19 -13.47 -8.74
CA ARG A 632 17.61 -13.17 -8.99
C ARG A 632 17.83 -12.03 -9.97
N ARG A 633 17.00 -11.96 -11.02
CA ARG A 633 17.08 -10.91 -12.06
C ARG A 633 16.75 -9.50 -11.54
N TRP A 634 16.07 -9.41 -10.41
CA TRP A 634 15.62 -8.17 -9.78
C TRP A 634 16.55 -7.71 -8.64
N LYS A 635 17.64 -8.43 -8.39
CA LYS A 635 18.75 -7.96 -7.56
C LYS A 635 19.58 -6.93 -8.34
N GLY A 636 19.92 -5.81 -7.71
CA GLY A 636 20.67 -4.71 -8.33
C GLY A 636 19.79 -3.77 -9.16
N GLY A 637 20.42 -3.02 -10.07
CA GLY A 637 19.72 -2.11 -10.99
C GLY A 637 18.97 -0.93 -10.32
N ARG A 638 19.19 -0.73 -9.02
CA ARG A 638 18.55 0.30 -8.19
C ARG A 638 19.56 1.04 -7.34
N GLY A 639 19.15 2.22 -6.87
CA GLY A 639 19.90 3.04 -5.91
C GLY A 639 19.29 2.98 -4.50
N PRO A 640 19.83 3.75 -3.55
CA PRO A 640 19.33 3.80 -2.17
C PRO A 640 17.87 4.27 -2.05
N THR A 641 17.33 5.00 -3.03
CA THR A 641 15.92 5.42 -3.06
C THR A 641 14.92 4.27 -3.18
N ALA A 642 15.39 3.07 -3.55
CA ALA A 642 14.59 1.86 -3.47
C ALA A 642 14.20 1.50 -2.03
N SER A 643 14.93 2.02 -1.04
CA SER A 643 14.70 1.75 0.38
C SER A 643 13.80 2.82 1.00
N VAL A 644 12.54 2.49 1.28
CA VAL A 644 11.69 3.25 2.20
C VAL A 644 12.02 2.78 3.62
N ASN A 645 12.77 3.60 4.34
CA ASN A 645 13.24 3.33 5.68
C ASN A 645 12.17 3.75 6.69
N PHE A 646 11.85 2.88 7.64
CA PHE A 646 10.94 3.18 8.74
C PHE A 646 11.40 2.47 10.00
N VAL A 647 11.14 3.06 11.17
CA VAL A 647 11.38 2.40 12.48
C VAL A 647 10.08 1.81 13.03
N THR A 648 8.96 2.40 12.65
CA THR A 648 7.61 2.18 13.17
C THR A 648 6.63 2.50 12.04
N ALA A 649 5.47 1.86 12.08
CA ALA A 649 4.37 2.02 11.14
C ALA A 649 3.06 1.92 11.93
N HIS A 650 1.92 1.94 11.25
CA HIS A 650 0.62 1.66 11.88
C HIS A 650 0.58 0.28 12.56
N ASP A 651 1.23 -0.70 11.93
CA ASP A 651 1.49 -2.03 12.47
C ASP A 651 2.64 -2.04 13.48
N GLY A 652 2.45 -2.80 14.56
CA GLY A 652 3.44 -2.91 15.63
C GLY A 652 3.34 -1.77 16.65
N PHE A 653 4.39 -1.64 17.46
CA PHE A 653 4.48 -0.56 18.44
C PHE A 653 4.67 0.81 17.78
N THR A 654 4.11 1.83 18.44
CA THR A 654 4.57 3.22 18.27
C THR A 654 6.01 3.36 18.77
N MET A 655 6.67 4.47 18.44
CA MET A 655 8.05 4.70 18.87
C MET A 655 8.15 4.86 20.39
N ALA A 656 7.14 5.46 21.04
CA ALA A 656 7.10 5.56 22.50
C ALA A 656 6.89 4.19 23.16
N ASP A 657 6.08 3.33 22.55
CA ASP A 657 5.82 1.99 23.10
C ASP A 657 7.00 1.04 22.89
N LEU A 658 7.75 1.21 21.80
CA LEU A 658 8.99 0.47 21.52
C LEU A 658 10.05 0.65 22.62
N VAL A 659 10.03 1.80 23.32
CA VAL A 659 10.93 2.11 24.45
C VAL A 659 10.27 1.94 25.82
N SER A 660 9.01 1.49 25.86
CA SER A 660 8.22 1.38 27.09
C SER A 660 7.69 -0.02 27.37
N TYR A 661 7.69 -0.92 26.40
CA TYR A 661 7.17 -2.28 26.53
C TYR A 661 8.12 -3.31 25.92
N ASN A 662 8.35 -4.43 26.62
CA ASN A 662 9.07 -5.58 26.08
C ASN A 662 8.12 -6.50 25.30
N ASP A 663 6.89 -6.65 25.80
CA ASP A 663 5.89 -7.56 25.26
C ASP A 663 4.65 -6.78 24.82
N LYS A 664 3.90 -7.33 23.86
CA LYS A 664 2.63 -6.74 23.41
C LYS A 664 1.52 -6.94 24.46
N HIS A 665 0.62 -5.96 24.53
CA HIS A 665 -0.55 -5.93 25.42
C HIS A 665 -1.81 -5.70 24.57
N ASN A 666 -2.16 -6.71 23.77
CA ASN A 666 -3.27 -6.66 22.81
C ASN A 666 -4.56 -7.26 23.37
N GLU A 667 -4.70 -7.41 24.69
CA GLU A 667 -5.88 -8.03 25.32
C GLU A 667 -7.17 -7.31 24.89
N ALA A 668 -7.10 -5.99 24.73
CA ALA A 668 -8.20 -5.15 24.27
C ALA A 668 -8.65 -5.43 22.82
N ASN A 669 -7.94 -6.25 22.05
CA ASN A 669 -8.36 -6.65 20.71
C ASN A 669 -9.37 -7.81 20.75
N GLY A 670 -9.50 -8.50 21.89
CA GLY A 670 -10.45 -9.60 22.07
C GLY A 670 -9.97 -10.95 21.51
N GLU A 671 -8.69 -11.09 21.20
CA GLU A 671 -8.09 -12.33 20.65
C GLU A 671 -7.12 -13.01 21.64
N ASN A 672 -7.24 -12.69 22.93
CA ASN A 672 -6.38 -13.19 24.00
C ASN A 672 -4.89 -12.99 23.68
N ASN A 673 -4.53 -11.80 23.18
CA ASN A 673 -3.17 -11.39 22.86
C ASN A 673 -2.46 -12.28 21.80
N ARG A 674 -3.22 -13.06 21.02
CA ARG A 674 -2.66 -13.90 19.93
C ARG A 674 -2.28 -13.09 18.71
N ASP A 675 -3.03 -12.05 18.40
CA ASP A 675 -2.84 -11.16 17.26
C ASP A 675 -1.67 -10.19 17.45
N GLY A 676 -1.09 -9.69 16.35
CA GLY A 676 0.07 -8.77 16.37
C GLY A 676 1.44 -9.45 16.48
N GLU A 677 2.50 -8.70 16.15
CA GLU A 677 3.88 -9.19 16.13
C GLU A 677 4.35 -9.65 17.53
N SER A 678 5.01 -10.80 17.58
CA SER A 678 5.55 -11.36 18.82
C SER A 678 6.99 -10.90 19.09
N HIS A 679 7.78 -10.62 18.05
CA HIS A 679 9.18 -10.20 18.12
C HIS A 679 9.34 -8.73 17.75
N ASN A 680 8.93 -7.83 18.65
CA ASN A 680 8.93 -6.39 18.40
C ASN A 680 10.32 -5.74 18.39
N LEU A 681 11.33 -6.46 18.89
CA LEU A 681 12.70 -5.97 19.05
C LEU A 681 12.77 -4.69 19.92
N SER A 682 11.87 -4.60 20.89
CA SER A 682 11.69 -3.46 21.80
C SER A 682 12.55 -3.60 23.07
N TRP A 683 12.62 -2.52 23.86
CA TRP A 683 13.13 -2.56 25.22
C TRP A 683 12.48 -1.48 26.06
N ASN A 684 11.84 -1.86 27.16
CA ASN A 684 11.08 -0.98 28.05
C ASN A 684 11.92 0.05 28.86
N CYS A 685 13.23 0.10 28.65
CA CYS A 685 14.19 0.97 29.30
C CYS A 685 14.29 0.83 30.84
N GLY A 686 13.74 -0.25 31.40
CA GLY A 686 13.85 -0.60 32.82
C GLY A 686 12.52 -0.73 33.57
N ALA A 687 11.39 -0.36 32.97
CA ALA A 687 10.05 -0.54 33.55
C ALA A 687 9.04 -0.83 32.44
N GLU A 688 8.11 -1.77 32.64
CA GLU A 688 7.05 -2.05 31.67
C GLU A 688 5.92 -1.01 31.80
N GLY A 689 5.61 -0.31 30.71
CA GLY A 689 4.56 0.72 30.67
C GLY A 689 4.91 2.04 31.37
N PRO A 690 3.90 2.85 31.73
CA PRO A 690 4.10 4.15 32.39
C PRO A 690 4.86 4.01 33.72
N THR A 691 5.74 4.98 34.02
CA THR A 691 6.55 4.98 35.24
C THR A 691 6.90 6.39 35.69
N ASP A 692 7.06 6.59 36.99
CA ASP A 692 7.54 7.85 37.59
C ASP A 692 9.07 7.89 37.75
N ALA A 693 9.77 6.82 37.35
CA ALA A 693 11.22 6.73 37.50
C ALA A 693 11.94 7.72 36.53
N PRO A 694 12.55 8.81 37.02
CA PRO A 694 13.08 9.87 36.16
C PRO A 694 14.22 9.39 35.27
N GLY A 695 15.02 8.43 35.74
CA GLY A 695 16.10 7.81 34.96
C GLY A 695 15.58 7.00 33.76
N VAL A 696 14.47 6.28 33.93
CA VAL A 696 13.82 5.50 32.86
C VAL A 696 13.21 6.45 31.84
N ASN A 697 12.42 7.45 32.29
CA ASN A 697 11.80 8.41 31.39
C ASN A 697 12.84 9.23 30.61
N SER A 698 13.93 9.65 31.26
CA SER A 698 15.04 10.31 30.57
C SER A 698 15.68 9.40 29.52
N LEU A 699 15.84 8.10 29.79
CA LEU A 699 16.36 7.15 28.81
C LEU A 699 15.40 6.94 27.63
N ARG A 700 14.09 6.83 27.88
CA ARG A 700 13.05 6.75 26.83
C ARG A 700 13.10 7.96 25.90
N GLN A 701 13.20 9.16 26.46
CA GLN A 701 13.34 10.41 25.69
C GLN A 701 14.58 10.40 24.79
N ARG A 702 15.71 9.86 25.26
CA ARG A 702 16.91 9.70 24.44
C ARG A 702 16.72 8.65 23.35
N GLN A 703 16.14 7.49 23.68
CA GLN A 703 15.97 6.39 22.73
C GLN A 703 15.05 6.76 21.56
N MET A 704 13.93 7.46 21.81
CA MET A 704 13.08 7.99 20.74
C MET A 704 13.87 8.91 19.80
N ARG A 705 14.64 9.86 20.36
CA ARG A 705 15.51 10.75 19.56
C ARG A 705 16.60 9.99 18.83
N ASN A 706 17.19 8.95 19.42
CA ASN A 706 18.22 8.13 18.77
C ASN A 706 17.64 7.38 17.55
N MET A 707 16.40 6.90 17.63
CA MET A 707 15.70 6.26 16.53
C MET A 707 15.33 7.27 15.42
N LEU A 708 14.82 8.45 15.79
CA LEU A 708 14.58 9.54 14.84
C LEU A 708 15.86 10.00 14.14
N THR A 709 16.97 10.12 14.90
CA THR A 709 18.28 10.42 14.33
C THR A 709 18.70 9.34 13.34
N ALA A 710 18.63 8.06 13.72
CA ALA A 710 18.96 6.94 12.83
C ALA A 710 18.16 6.98 11.51
N LEU A 711 16.85 7.24 11.61
CA LEU A 711 15.96 7.36 10.46
C LEU A 711 16.34 8.54 9.55
N LEU A 712 16.52 9.73 10.12
CA LEU A 712 16.64 10.97 9.37
C LEU A 712 18.05 11.22 8.82
N VAL A 713 19.08 10.52 9.31
CA VAL A 713 20.44 10.58 8.76
C VAL A 713 20.79 9.41 7.83
N ALA A 714 19.93 8.39 7.72
CA ALA A 714 20.15 7.30 6.78
C ALA A 714 19.92 7.74 5.33
N HIS A 715 20.68 7.19 4.39
CA HIS A 715 20.34 7.25 2.97
C HIS A 715 19.10 6.40 2.68
N GLY A 716 18.39 6.70 1.60
CA GLY A 716 17.05 6.17 1.30
C GLY A 716 15.96 7.18 1.62
N VAL A 717 14.72 6.73 1.74
CA VAL A 717 13.55 7.60 1.94
C VAL A 717 12.94 7.34 3.31
N PRO A 718 13.00 8.28 4.27
CA PRO A 718 12.43 8.06 5.59
C PRO A 718 10.90 8.18 5.57
N MET A 719 10.25 7.29 6.31
CA MET A 719 8.83 7.33 6.64
C MET A 719 8.65 7.44 8.16
N LEU A 720 7.81 8.37 8.58
CA LEU A 720 7.37 8.58 9.96
C LEU A 720 5.93 8.07 10.11
N TYR A 721 5.62 7.40 11.22
CA TYR A 721 4.25 7.06 11.56
C TYR A 721 3.58 8.18 12.37
N MET A 722 2.31 8.44 12.08
CA MET A 722 1.48 9.42 12.75
C MET A 722 1.58 9.34 14.28
N GLY A 723 2.10 10.41 14.88
CA GLY A 723 2.18 10.61 16.32
C GLY A 723 3.54 10.26 16.94
N ASP A 724 4.43 9.59 16.22
CA ASP A 724 5.78 9.31 16.71
C ASP A 724 6.61 10.59 16.92
N GLU A 725 6.31 11.66 16.17
CA GLU A 725 6.97 12.95 16.30
C GLU A 725 6.76 13.63 17.66
N TYR A 726 5.71 13.26 18.40
CA TYR A 726 5.44 13.76 19.77
C TYR A 726 5.40 12.64 20.83
N GLY A 727 5.65 11.39 20.43
CA GLY A 727 5.66 10.24 21.34
C GLY A 727 4.27 9.73 21.69
N HIS A 728 3.43 9.50 20.66
CA HIS A 728 2.14 8.82 20.80
C HIS A 728 2.30 7.41 21.38
N SER A 729 1.36 6.98 22.22
CA SER A 729 1.37 5.66 22.84
C SER A 729 0.04 4.96 22.59
N LYS A 730 0.12 3.67 22.30
CA LYS A 730 -1.02 2.75 22.20
C LYS A 730 -1.16 1.89 23.46
N GLY A 731 -0.49 2.28 24.55
CA GLY A 731 -0.53 1.54 25.81
C GLY A 731 0.08 0.13 25.73
N GLY A 732 1.02 -0.10 24.81
CA GLY A 732 1.60 -1.42 24.59
C GLY A 732 0.77 -2.31 23.66
N ASN A 733 -0.33 -1.80 23.09
CA ASN A 733 -1.03 -2.51 22.03
C ASN A 733 -0.29 -2.31 20.70
N ASN A 734 0.25 -3.38 20.13
CA ASN A 734 1.03 -3.35 18.90
C ASN A 734 0.20 -3.70 17.65
N ASN A 735 -1.12 -3.81 17.77
CA ASN A 735 -2.00 -4.15 16.66
C ASN A 735 -3.37 -3.49 16.85
N THR A 736 -3.43 -2.17 16.78
CA THR A 736 -4.66 -1.41 17.10
C THR A 736 -5.68 -1.36 15.96
N TYR A 737 -5.69 -2.34 15.06
CA TYR A 737 -6.54 -2.38 13.88
C TYR A 737 -8.04 -2.26 14.16
N CYS A 738 -8.45 -2.69 15.37
CA CYS A 738 -9.85 -2.78 15.73
C CYS A 738 -10.42 -1.63 16.59
N HIS A 739 -9.66 -0.54 16.79
CA HIS A 739 -9.99 0.51 17.76
C HIS A 739 -10.28 1.86 17.12
N ASP A 740 -11.54 2.31 17.16
CA ASP A 740 -11.87 3.71 16.91
C ASP A 740 -11.82 4.51 18.24
N SER A 741 -10.61 4.83 18.69
CA SER A 741 -10.37 5.49 19.97
C SER A 741 -9.05 6.26 20.00
N ALA A 742 -8.74 6.89 21.14
CA ALA A 742 -7.48 7.59 21.40
C ALA A 742 -6.21 6.74 21.16
N LEU A 743 -6.32 5.41 21.09
CA LEU A 743 -5.21 4.55 20.65
C LEU A 743 -4.74 4.90 19.22
N ASN A 744 -5.67 5.25 18.34
CA ASN A 744 -5.40 5.58 16.93
C ASN A 744 -5.69 7.05 16.57
N TRP A 745 -6.14 7.87 17.52
CA TRP A 745 -6.37 9.29 17.26
C TRP A 745 -5.15 10.12 17.66
N LEU A 746 -4.79 11.08 16.81
CA LEU A 746 -3.71 12.02 17.09
C LEU A 746 -4.12 12.94 18.24
N ASP A 747 -3.37 12.90 19.34
CA ASP A 747 -3.59 13.78 20.49
C ASP A 747 -2.94 15.14 20.24
N TRP A 748 -3.74 16.07 19.68
CA TRP A 748 -3.29 17.42 19.37
C TRP A 748 -2.96 18.23 20.62
N SER A 749 -3.56 17.92 21.77
CA SER A 749 -3.24 18.61 23.02
C SER A 749 -1.79 18.32 23.43
N LYS A 750 -1.39 17.05 23.36
CA LYS A 750 -0.03 16.59 23.63
C LYS A 750 0.96 17.08 22.57
N ALA A 751 0.60 16.98 21.29
CA ALA A 751 1.45 17.45 20.19
C ALA A 751 1.74 18.96 20.31
N ASN A 752 0.73 19.77 20.63
CA ASN A 752 0.89 21.22 20.77
C ASN A 752 1.64 21.64 22.05
N ALA A 753 1.49 20.89 23.16
CA ALA A 753 2.22 21.15 24.39
C ALA A 753 3.74 20.98 24.19
N ASP A 754 4.14 19.88 23.53
CA ASP A 754 5.53 19.53 23.27
C ASP A 754 6.40 19.66 24.54
N ASP A 755 5.90 19.11 25.65
CA ASP A 755 6.48 19.24 26.99
C ASP A 755 7.93 18.76 27.05
N ASP A 756 8.21 17.65 26.37
CA ASP A 756 9.54 17.05 26.30
C ASP A 756 10.40 17.58 25.13
N GLY A 757 9.84 18.43 24.25
CA GLY A 757 10.54 18.98 23.09
C GLY A 757 10.80 18.00 21.94
N LEU A 758 10.11 16.85 21.89
CA LEU A 758 10.30 15.83 20.86
C LEU A 758 9.77 16.28 19.49
N LEU A 759 8.66 17.02 19.45
CA LEU A 759 8.12 17.56 18.20
C LEU A 759 9.09 18.59 17.61
N ARG A 760 9.61 19.48 18.45
CA ARG A 760 10.68 20.41 18.06
C ARG A 760 11.92 19.67 17.55
N PHE A 761 12.37 18.62 18.25
CA PHE A 761 13.51 17.80 17.83
C PHE A 761 13.28 17.21 16.44
N THR A 762 12.13 16.56 16.23
CA THR A 762 11.76 15.91 14.95
C THR A 762 11.74 16.91 13.81
N ARG A 763 11.08 18.06 14.00
CA ARG A 763 11.02 19.15 13.00
C ARG A 763 12.40 19.60 12.56
N HIS A 764 13.30 19.87 13.52
CA HIS A 764 14.65 20.33 13.20
C HIS A 764 15.53 19.25 12.58
N MET A 765 15.33 17.99 12.95
CA MET A 765 16.03 16.87 12.30
C MET A 765 15.57 16.63 10.86
N ILE A 766 14.28 16.83 10.56
CA ILE A 766 13.78 16.86 9.17
C ILE A 766 14.40 18.04 8.42
N GLY A 767 14.44 19.23 9.03
CA GLY A 767 15.10 20.41 8.47
C GLY A 767 16.59 20.18 8.15
N LEU A 768 17.32 19.54 9.07
CA LEU A 768 18.71 19.12 8.88
C LEU A 768 18.84 18.17 7.69
N ARG A 769 18.01 17.12 7.62
CA ARG A 769 18.02 16.21 6.47
C ARG A 769 17.83 16.96 5.15
N LYS A 770 16.88 17.90 5.11
CA LYS A 770 16.58 18.69 3.91
C LYS A 770 17.72 19.64 3.53
N SER A 771 18.45 20.22 4.49
CA SER A 771 19.59 21.12 4.21
C SER A 771 20.87 20.40 3.78
N HIS A 772 21.00 19.11 4.07
CA HIS A 772 22.18 18.30 3.75
C HIS A 772 21.93 17.32 2.60
N LYS A 773 22.25 17.73 1.37
CA LYS A 773 22.08 16.92 0.14
C LYS A 773 22.87 15.60 0.18
N GLU A 774 23.98 15.55 0.90
CA GLU A 774 24.78 14.34 1.08
C GLU A 774 24.00 13.19 1.76
N LEU A 775 22.91 13.48 2.48
CA LEU A 775 22.02 12.46 3.08
C LEU A 775 20.92 11.96 2.12
N ARG A 776 20.74 12.63 0.97
CA ARG A 776 19.64 12.44 0.01
C ARG A 776 20.20 12.12 -1.37
N ARG A 777 20.76 10.92 -1.51
CA ARG A 777 21.43 10.46 -2.74
C ARG A 777 20.53 9.55 -3.56
N THR A 778 20.70 9.59 -4.87
CA THR A 778 20.15 8.63 -5.83
C THR A 778 21.15 7.53 -6.20
N SER A 779 22.44 7.76 -5.98
CA SER A 779 23.52 6.80 -6.23
C SER A 779 24.11 6.27 -4.94
N TRP A 780 24.69 5.07 -5.02
CA TRP A 780 25.40 4.44 -3.91
C TRP A 780 26.55 5.31 -3.40
N ILE A 781 26.83 5.17 -2.10
CA ILE A 781 28.03 5.73 -1.48
C ILE A 781 29.24 4.94 -1.98
N HIS A 782 30.35 5.62 -2.27
CA HIS A 782 31.63 5.00 -2.64
C HIS A 782 32.71 5.23 -1.58
N ASP A 783 33.80 4.47 -1.67
CA ASP A 783 34.98 4.66 -0.83
C ASP A 783 35.47 6.12 -0.93
N GLY A 784 35.57 6.78 0.23
CA GLY A 784 35.97 8.18 0.34
C GLY A 784 34.83 9.16 0.59
N ASP A 785 33.57 8.79 0.29
CA ASP A 785 32.38 9.57 0.65
C ASP A 785 32.05 9.45 2.15
N VAL A 786 32.22 8.24 2.69
CA VAL A 786 32.02 7.91 4.10
C VAL A 786 33.34 7.40 4.71
N GLU A 787 33.63 7.80 5.94
CA GLU A 787 34.70 7.22 6.74
C GLU A 787 34.13 6.73 8.08
N TRP A 788 34.32 5.45 8.38
CA TRP A 788 33.86 4.85 9.63
C TRP A 788 34.88 5.06 10.76
N HIS A 789 34.38 5.26 11.97
CA HIS A 789 35.15 5.56 13.16
C HIS A 789 34.62 4.79 14.37
N GLY A 790 35.48 4.59 15.37
CA GLY A 790 35.08 4.16 16.71
C GLY A 790 35.14 5.34 17.68
N VAL A 791 35.39 5.04 18.95
CA VAL A 791 35.71 6.09 19.95
C VAL A 791 36.96 6.89 19.56
N THR A 792 37.82 6.29 18.74
CA THR A 792 38.94 6.95 18.07
C THR A 792 38.73 7.00 16.55
N PRO A 793 39.26 8.04 15.85
CA PRO A 793 39.12 8.16 14.41
C PRO A 793 39.65 6.94 13.66
N ASN A 794 38.91 6.52 12.64
CA ASN A 794 39.28 5.45 11.69
C ASN A 794 39.50 4.06 12.32
N THR A 795 39.00 3.84 13.54
CA THR A 795 39.07 2.54 14.23
C THR A 795 37.66 2.05 14.63
N PRO A 796 36.77 1.78 13.67
CA PRO A 796 35.45 1.22 13.99
C PRO A 796 35.57 -0.16 14.63
N ASP A 797 34.69 -0.47 15.58
CA ASP A 797 34.58 -1.79 16.20
C ASP A 797 33.38 -2.53 15.60
N TRP A 798 33.67 -3.53 14.77
CA TRP A 798 32.68 -4.38 14.11
C TRP A 798 32.42 -5.71 14.83
N SER A 799 32.96 -5.88 16.04
CA SER A 799 32.74 -7.10 16.82
C SER A 799 31.29 -7.22 17.29
N ASP A 800 30.84 -8.44 17.55
CA ASP A 800 29.49 -8.71 18.05
C ASP A 800 29.20 -8.03 19.40
N ALA A 801 30.24 -7.73 20.18
CA ALA A 801 30.13 -7.04 21.47
C ALA A 801 30.10 -5.51 21.34
N SER A 802 30.30 -4.97 20.14
CA SER A 802 30.39 -3.52 19.92
C SER A 802 29.07 -2.83 20.23
N ARG A 803 29.16 -1.61 20.75
CA ARG A 803 28.03 -0.73 21.12
C ARG A 803 28.23 0.71 20.68
N PHE A 804 29.12 0.90 19.71
CA PHE A 804 29.49 2.23 19.26
C PHE A 804 29.70 2.23 17.76
N LEU A 805 29.09 3.21 17.09
CA LEU A 805 29.30 3.45 15.67
C LEU A 805 29.43 4.94 15.44
N ALA A 806 30.47 5.36 14.74
CA ALA A 806 30.57 6.72 14.24
C ALA A 806 31.00 6.74 12.79
N TYR A 807 30.65 7.81 12.09
CA TYR A 807 31.12 8.04 10.73
C TYR A 807 31.18 9.53 10.41
N SER A 808 32.04 9.88 9.47
CA SER A 808 31.98 11.16 8.79
C SER A 808 31.49 10.99 7.36
N LEU A 809 30.61 11.89 6.94
CA LEU A 809 30.04 11.94 5.61
C LEU A 809 30.50 13.24 4.94
N LYS A 810 31.25 13.11 3.85
CA LYS A 810 31.83 14.27 3.17
C LYS A 810 30.82 14.91 2.23
N LYS A 811 30.83 16.24 2.19
CA LYS A 811 30.07 17.03 1.25
C LYS A 811 30.86 17.28 -0.03
N PRO A 812 30.24 17.24 -1.22
CA PRO A 812 30.85 17.75 -2.45
C PRO A 812 31.27 19.22 -2.28
N GLY A 813 32.56 19.53 -2.42
CA GLY A 813 33.11 20.89 -2.20
C GLY A 813 33.77 21.12 -0.83
N GLY A 814 33.84 20.10 0.02
CA GLY A 814 34.55 20.13 1.30
C GLY A 814 33.64 20.36 2.52
N GLY A 815 34.11 19.96 3.70
CA GLY A 815 33.27 19.85 4.88
C GLY A 815 32.36 18.62 4.83
N GLY A 816 31.33 18.60 5.67
CA GLY A 816 30.47 17.43 5.86
C GLY A 816 29.99 17.28 7.30
N LEU A 817 29.44 16.11 7.59
CA LEU A 817 28.89 15.73 8.88
C LEU A 817 29.77 14.72 9.59
N TYR A 818 29.77 14.73 10.92
CA TYR A 818 30.21 13.63 11.77
C TYR A 818 29.04 13.21 12.65
N ILE A 819 28.71 11.92 12.64
CA ILE A 819 27.56 11.36 13.34
C ILE A 819 28.05 10.17 14.16
N ALA A 820 27.66 10.12 15.43
CA ALA A 820 28.01 9.02 16.32
C ALA A 820 26.81 8.53 17.14
N PHE A 821 26.79 7.22 17.36
CA PHE A 821 25.81 6.48 18.15
C PHE A 821 26.57 5.73 19.25
N ASN A 822 26.29 6.07 20.51
CA ASN A 822 26.68 5.25 21.66
C ASN A 822 25.44 4.51 22.16
N THR A 823 25.35 3.21 21.89
CA THR A 823 24.25 2.34 22.34
C THR A 823 24.65 1.48 23.53
N GLY A 824 25.81 1.76 24.12
CA GLY A 824 26.29 1.10 25.32
C GLY A 824 25.74 1.74 26.59
N HIS A 825 25.76 0.97 27.68
CA HIS A 825 25.37 1.44 29.02
C HIS A 825 26.46 2.26 29.72
N VAL A 826 27.58 2.54 29.04
CA VAL A 826 28.74 3.28 29.58
C VAL A 826 28.94 4.57 28.77
N PRO A 827 29.22 5.72 29.40
CA PRO A 827 29.58 6.94 28.68
C PRO A 827 30.90 6.77 27.94
N GLN A 828 31.06 7.49 26.82
CA GLN A 828 32.26 7.43 25.99
C GLN A 828 32.88 8.83 25.84
N VAL A 829 34.20 8.91 25.82
CA VAL A 829 34.90 10.11 25.34
C VAL A 829 35.41 9.81 23.94
N ILE A 830 34.80 10.46 22.95
CA ILE A 830 35.12 10.26 21.54
C ILE A 830 36.19 11.27 21.11
N GLN A 831 37.09 10.83 20.23
CA GLN A 831 38.02 11.69 19.53
C GLN A 831 37.49 11.95 18.12
N LEU A 832 37.30 13.23 17.79
CA LEU A 832 36.79 13.66 16.48
C LEU A 832 37.94 13.68 15.44
N PRO A 833 37.69 13.26 14.19
CA PRO A 833 38.70 13.30 13.14
C PRO A 833 39.16 14.73 12.86
N ARG A 834 40.44 14.93 12.58
CA ARG A 834 40.99 16.26 12.25
C ARG A 834 40.93 16.51 10.76
N TRP A 835 40.17 17.51 10.34
CA TRP A 835 40.15 17.99 8.96
C TRP A 835 40.88 19.32 8.86
N HIS A 836 41.83 19.41 7.93
CA HIS A 836 42.73 20.55 7.82
C HIS A 836 41.96 21.88 7.63
N GLY A 837 42.24 22.88 8.48
CA GLY A 837 41.61 24.21 8.44
C GLY A 837 40.13 24.23 8.86
N ARG A 838 39.64 23.18 9.53
CA ARG A 838 38.24 23.02 9.92
C ARG A 838 38.10 22.55 11.36
N VAL A 839 36.97 22.91 11.96
CA VAL A 839 36.55 22.49 13.31
C VAL A 839 35.14 21.90 13.26
N TRP A 840 34.82 21.05 14.23
CA TRP A 840 33.49 20.45 14.36
C TRP A 840 32.59 21.33 15.22
N GLN A 841 31.44 21.70 14.69
CA GLN A 841 30.41 22.45 15.39
C GLN A 841 29.24 21.52 15.72
N LEU A 842 28.86 21.46 16.99
CA LEU A 842 27.73 20.62 17.42
C LEU A 842 26.43 21.15 16.81
N LEU A 843 25.66 20.24 16.21
CA LEU A 843 24.31 20.47 15.72
C LEU A 843 23.26 19.84 16.65
N SER A 844 23.44 18.57 17.03
CA SER A 844 22.50 17.85 17.87
C SER A 844 23.23 16.91 18.84
N ASP A 845 22.70 16.78 20.05
CA ASP A 845 23.13 15.83 21.08
C ASP A 845 21.94 15.40 21.93
N THR A 846 21.52 14.14 21.77
CA THR A 846 20.34 13.61 22.47
C THR A 846 20.54 13.46 23.98
N SER A 847 21.77 13.60 24.50
CA SER A 847 22.01 13.64 25.94
C SER A 847 21.60 14.95 26.61
N LYS A 848 21.35 16.01 25.82
CA LYS A 848 20.96 17.33 26.31
C LYS A 848 19.45 17.40 26.44
N VAL A 849 18.99 18.17 27.43
CA VAL A 849 17.56 18.45 27.60
C VAL A 849 17.15 19.46 26.54
N ALA A 850 15.95 19.32 25.98
CA ALA A 850 15.38 20.32 25.08
C ALA A 850 15.37 21.71 25.76
N PRO A 851 15.65 22.81 25.01
CA PRO A 851 15.86 22.87 23.57
C PRO A 851 17.31 22.65 23.10
N PHE A 852 18.24 22.28 23.99
CA PHE A 852 19.68 22.14 23.68
C PHE A 852 20.04 20.81 22.99
N ASP A 853 19.06 19.91 22.83
CA ASP A 853 19.18 18.66 22.09
C ASP A 853 19.36 18.86 20.57
N VAL A 854 18.84 19.97 20.03
CA VAL A 854 19.14 20.46 18.67
C VAL A 854 19.40 21.96 18.69
N LEU A 855 20.63 22.34 18.33
CA LEU A 855 21.14 23.72 18.36
C LEU A 855 20.79 24.47 17.07
N VAL A 856 19.50 24.68 16.86
CA VAL A 856 18.92 25.50 15.79
C VAL A 856 18.16 26.67 16.42
N ALA A 857 18.33 27.86 15.82
CA ALA A 857 17.68 29.07 16.32
C ALA A 857 16.18 29.04 16.00
N ASP A 858 15.35 29.23 17.02
CA ASP A 858 13.91 29.36 16.92
C ASP A 858 13.35 30.16 18.12
N GLU A 859 12.03 30.12 18.33
CA GLU A 859 11.38 30.80 19.45
C GLU A 859 11.77 30.25 20.83
N ARG A 860 12.12 28.95 20.93
CA ARG A 860 12.51 28.31 22.19
C ARG A 860 14.02 28.41 22.47
N LEU A 861 14.86 28.59 21.44
CA LEU A 861 16.31 28.75 21.56
C LEU A 861 16.81 29.89 20.66
N PRO A 862 16.99 31.12 21.19
CA PRO A 862 17.44 32.27 20.41
C PRO A 862 18.84 32.10 19.78
N ALA A 863 19.10 32.78 18.67
CA ALA A 863 20.37 32.67 17.93
C ALA A 863 21.62 33.01 18.77
N GLU A 864 21.49 33.93 19.72
CA GLU A 864 22.56 34.30 20.66
C GLU A 864 22.87 33.17 21.65
N GLU A 865 21.86 32.44 22.12
CA GLU A 865 22.04 31.28 22.98
C GLU A 865 22.62 30.08 22.22
N VAL A 866 22.22 29.88 20.96
CA VAL A 866 22.87 28.90 20.06
C VAL A 866 24.36 29.22 19.93
N ALA A 867 24.70 30.48 19.66
CA ALA A 867 26.10 30.92 19.54
C ALA A 867 26.87 30.76 20.85
N ALA A 868 26.28 31.14 21.99
CA ALA A 868 26.89 30.99 23.31
C ALA A 868 27.12 29.52 23.68
N THR A 869 26.15 28.64 23.41
CA THR A 869 26.25 27.20 23.65
C THR A 869 27.35 26.58 22.81
N ARG A 870 27.41 26.94 21.52
CA ARG A 870 28.47 26.49 20.62
C ARG A 870 29.84 27.01 21.05
N ALA A 871 29.94 28.23 21.57
CA ALA A 871 31.18 28.82 22.06
C ALA A 871 31.64 28.18 23.39
N ALA A 872 30.71 27.85 24.29
CA ALA A 872 31.02 27.12 25.53
C ALA A 872 31.64 25.74 25.25
N MET A 873 31.35 25.16 24.09
CA MET A 873 31.95 23.90 23.63
C MET A 873 33.29 24.06 22.92
N ASP A 874 33.80 25.28 22.69
CA ASP A 874 35.05 25.51 21.96
C ASP A 874 36.27 24.83 22.61
N TYR A 875 36.26 24.64 23.94
CA TYR A 875 37.33 23.89 24.64
C TYR A 875 37.42 22.44 24.13
N TRP A 876 36.28 21.77 23.99
CA TRP A 876 36.17 20.41 23.47
C TRP A 876 36.50 20.34 21.97
N LYS A 877 36.21 21.42 21.22
CA LYS A 877 36.58 21.52 19.79
C LYS A 877 38.09 21.58 19.58
N LEU A 878 38.82 22.32 20.41
CA LEU A 878 40.27 22.49 20.30
C LEU A 878 41.03 21.18 20.57
N GLU A 879 40.55 20.39 21.53
CA GLU A 879 41.13 19.08 21.84
C GLU A 879 40.64 17.96 20.90
N HIS A 880 39.70 18.27 20.00
CA HIS A 880 39.01 17.28 19.16
C HIS A 880 38.47 16.10 19.98
N ALA A 881 37.89 16.39 21.15
CA ALA A 881 37.34 15.38 22.05
C ALA A 881 35.90 15.75 22.43
N TYR A 882 35.03 14.78 22.66
CA TYR A 882 33.66 15.03 23.11
C TYR A 882 33.15 13.92 24.04
N ALA A 883 32.44 14.27 25.10
CA ALA A 883 31.86 13.31 26.03
C ALA A 883 30.41 12.98 25.63
N MET A 884 30.15 11.70 25.33
CA MET A 884 28.83 11.14 25.05
C MET A 884 28.30 10.37 26.25
N LEU A 885 27.01 10.55 26.56
CA LEU A 885 26.30 9.76 27.57
C LEU A 885 26.07 8.31 27.07
N PRO A 886 25.71 7.35 27.94
CA PRO A 886 25.10 6.09 27.50
C PRO A 886 23.83 6.33 26.70
N TYR A 887 23.59 5.51 25.68
CA TYR A 887 22.38 5.56 24.86
C TYR A 887 22.12 6.96 24.31
N SER A 888 23.09 7.54 23.60
CA SER A 888 22.99 8.87 23.02
C SER A 888 23.54 8.94 21.60
N THR A 889 23.07 9.93 20.85
CA THR A 889 23.54 10.24 19.50
C THR A 889 23.98 11.70 19.43
N VAL A 890 25.01 11.95 18.62
CA VAL A 890 25.53 13.30 18.38
C VAL A 890 25.76 13.53 16.89
N ILE A 891 25.54 14.78 16.46
CA ILE A 891 25.76 15.22 15.09
C ILE A 891 26.57 16.51 15.13
N PHE A 892 27.66 16.54 14.38
CA PHE A 892 28.49 17.71 14.16
C PHE A 892 28.54 18.07 12.68
N GLU A 893 28.64 19.35 12.38
CA GLU A 893 28.98 19.87 11.07
C GLU A 893 30.41 20.41 11.07
N SER A 894 31.14 20.13 10.00
CA SER A 894 32.48 20.68 9.81
C SER A 894 32.38 22.11 9.28
N VAL A 895 32.97 23.09 9.98
CA VAL A 895 33.00 24.51 9.60
C VAL A 895 34.45 25.03 9.50
N PRO A 896 34.72 26.10 8.72
CA PRO A 896 36.07 26.69 8.64
C PRO A 896 36.56 27.21 9.99
N GLU A 897 37.84 27.02 10.32
CA GLU A 897 38.44 27.40 11.62
C GLU A 897 38.40 28.92 11.91
N ASP A 898 38.30 29.75 10.86
CA ASP A 898 38.22 31.22 10.96
C ASP A 898 36.80 31.78 11.19
N SER A 899 35.76 30.94 11.21
CA SER A 899 34.35 31.36 11.41
C SER A 899 34.00 31.78 12.85
N ARG A 900 35.00 32.22 13.63
CA ARG A 900 34.88 32.62 15.04
C ARG A 900 33.93 33.82 15.21
N PRO A 901 32.97 33.78 16.16
CA PRO A 901 32.47 35.00 16.76
C PRO A 901 33.65 35.71 17.45
N ARG A 902 33.91 36.98 17.12
CA ARG A 902 34.85 37.78 17.92
C ARG A 902 34.26 37.89 19.33
N MET A 903 34.96 37.33 20.32
CA MET A 903 34.70 37.60 21.73
C MET A 903 34.56 39.12 21.93
N PRO A 904 33.54 39.61 22.67
CA PRO A 904 33.51 41.00 23.07
C PRO A 904 34.76 41.27 23.90
N GLU A 905 35.61 42.21 23.46
CA GLU A 905 36.71 42.68 24.29
C GLU A 905 36.12 43.14 25.63
N HIS A 906 36.46 42.45 26.72
CA HIS A 906 36.22 42.96 28.05
C HIS A 906 36.90 44.32 28.14
N ARG A 907 36.10 45.39 28.05
CA ARG A 907 36.48 46.73 28.48
C ARG A 907 36.99 46.60 29.90
N LYS A 908 38.32 46.63 30.06
CA LYS A 908 38.98 46.89 31.33
C LYS A 908 38.41 48.20 31.87
N ARG A 909 37.45 48.12 32.80
CA ARG A 909 37.15 49.24 33.69
C ARG A 909 38.40 49.42 34.54
N GLY A 910 39.21 50.39 34.17
CA GLY A 910 40.31 50.88 34.97
C GLY A 910 39.78 51.28 36.35
N ARG A 911 40.39 50.71 37.38
CA ARG A 911 40.42 51.33 38.70
C ARG A 911 41.24 52.61 38.58
N THR A 912 40.63 53.73 38.91
CA THR A 912 41.34 54.94 39.37
C THR A 912 40.59 55.51 40.54
N ALA A 913 41.32 55.52 41.68
CA ALA A 913 41.18 56.29 42.93
C ALA A 913 39.79 56.47 43.54
#